data_AF-W8C6T2-F1
#
_entry.id   AF-W8C6T2-F1
#
_cell.length_a   1.000
_cell.length_b   1.000
_cell.length_c   1.000
_cell.angle_alpha   90.00
_cell.angle_beta   90.00
_cell.angle_gamma   90.00
#
_symmetry.space_group_name_H-M   'P 1'
#
loop_
_entity.id
_entity.type
_entity.pdbx_description
1 polymer ?
#
loop_
_entity_poly.entity_id
_entity_poly.type
_entity_poly.pdbx_seq_one_letter_code
_entity_poly.pdbx_strand_id
1 'polypeptide(L)'
;MVSAWQTTFEKKLGLFSDEVEITIPLAAYDGCKLVSKPIQIAPHLIWLQLLSEMVDTAKYCNRDKVEMFCLLLHRCLPISKNSKQNRQVSTVGCRFKLLQCGLSLLQGNTIPRSLARNILRERIYSNALDYFCGPPTCPNQSKEQLLDDILILLKFWQTMRSEKKHLVTSEVGEYDITTVASAQMLSVKQNAETASLISGGDVARSMSTGGTGGWYNTIPHSTSTLSKRSNRSKRLPYQKESYDKDYMKKRNLILELLAVELEFLITWYNPNSLPDLAIPGEEQVNEWRARPSKPNLWRDYARLAWAYNPALAVFLPLRIKSADSIEEEVSRLVCADPIAVSHIPEALKYLCNTKNLLHESPDLVYMLSWAPVNPIQALSYFSRQYPSHPLTAQYAVKTLSSYQAESVLPYIPQLVQALRHDTMGYVAEFIKNISKRSQIVAHQLIWNMQTNMFMDEDQQHRDPNLYDCLEALSQNIISSFSGAAKRFYEREFDFFGKITAVSGEIRSFPKGIERKNACLTALKRIQVQPGCYLPSNPEAMVLDIDYNSGTPMQSAAKAPYLARFRVYRCGITELETRAMEVSNNPNSQEDAKMTLGVESWQAAIFKVGDDVRQDILALQVITIFKNIFQQVGLDLFLFPYRVVATAPGCGVIECVPNAKSRDQLGRQTDSGLYEYFLHQYGDESSKEFQAARANFVKSMAAYSLIGYLLQIKDRHNGNIMIDKDGHVIHIDFGFMFESSPGGNIGFEPDIKLTDEMVMIMGGKMEAPAFKWFCELCVEAFLAVRPYQDAIVSLVSLMLDTGLPCFRGQTINLLKQRFVATKNNKEAAAHILAVIRNSYQNFRTRTYDMIQYYQNQIPY
;
A
#
# COMPACT_ATOMS: atom_id res chain seq x y z
N MET A 1 -35.48 18.94 -9.56
CA MET A 1 -34.20 18.26 -9.90
C MET A 1 -32.98 19.07 -9.46
N VAL A 2 -32.55 20.12 -10.18
CA VAL A 2 -31.23 20.78 -9.96
C VAL A 2 -30.90 21.11 -8.50
N SER A 3 -31.82 21.75 -7.77
CA SER A 3 -31.65 22.07 -6.34
C SER A 3 -31.35 20.82 -5.49
N ALA A 4 -32.07 19.71 -5.69
CA ALA A 4 -31.85 18.49 -4.94
C ALA A 4 -30.50 17.82 -5.24
N TRP A 5 -30.01 17.90 -6.50
CA TRP A 5 -28.65 17.44 -6.83
C TRP A 5 -27.60 18.29 -6.11
N GLN A 6 -27.76 19.61 -6.13
CA GLN A 6 -26.93 20.55 -5.36
C GLN A 6 -26.95 20.22 -3.85
N THR A 7 -28.09 19.86 -3.28
CA THR A 7 -28.17 19.41 -1.87
C THR A 7 -27.37 18.12 -1.62
N THR A 8 -27.23 17.20 -2.59
CA THR A 8 -26.34 16.03 -2.41
C THR A 8 -24.86 16.42 -2.39
N PHE A 9 -24.47 17.46 -3.13
CA PHE A 9 -23.11 18.03 -3.09
C PHE A 9 -22.86 18.76 -1.77
N GLU A 10 -23.77 19.64 -1.34
CA GLU A 10 -23.67 20.40 -0.09
C GLU A 10 -23.66 19.50 1.15
N LYS A 11 -24.41 18.39 1.14
CA LYS A 11 -24.42 17.39 2.21
C LYS A 11 -23.37 16.28 2.06
N LYS A 12 -22.47 16.37 1.05
CA LYS A 12 -21.40 15.38 0.78
C LYS A 12 -21.89 13.93 0.71
N LEU A 13 -22.96 13.68 -0.06
CA LEU A 13 -23.58 12.37 -0.19
C LEU A 13 -23.08 11.61 -1.42
N GLY A 14 -22.91 10.29 -1.30
CA GLY A 14 -22.55 9.39 -2.40
C GLY A 14 -21.29 9.86 -3.13
N LEU A 15 -21.41 10.18 -4.42
CA LEU A 15 -20.32 10.73 -5.26
C LEU A 15 -19.56 11.92 -4.61
N PHE A 16 -20.18 12.66 -3.69
CA PHE A 16 -19.60 13.85 -3.07
C PHE A 16 -19.10 13.66 -1.64
N SER A 17 -19.01 12.42 -1.12
CA SER A 17 -18.46 12.18 0.21
C SER A 17 -16.97 12.54 0.30
N ASP A 18 -16.52 12.93 1.50
CA ASP A 18 -15.09 13.01 1.81
C ASP A 18 -14.45 11.61 1.77
N GLU A 19 -13.12 11.56 1.63
CA GLU A 19 -12.36 10.33 1.83
C GLU A 19 -12.33 9.93 3.31
N VAL A 20 -12.52 8.63 3.56
CA VAL A 20 -12.36 8.02 4.88
C VAL A 20 -10.92 7.58 5.05
N GLU A 21 -10.24 8.06 6.09
CA GLU A 21 -8.89 7.62 6.43
C GLU A 21 -8.89 6.12 6.78
N ILE A 22 -8.04 5.37 6.08
CA ILE A 22 -7.82 3.92 6.27
C ILE A 22 -6.40 3.66 6.75
N THR A 23 -6.22 2.56 7.49
CA THR A 23 -4.90 2.15 7.97
C THR A 23 -4.05 1.62 6.80
N ILE A 24 -2.82 2.12 6.67
CA ILE A 24 -1.86 1.65 5.66
C ILE A 24 -1.50 0.19 5.97
N PRO A 25 -1.45 -0.74 5.00
CA PRO A 25 -1.18 -2.17 5.26
C PRO A 25 0.24 -2.43 5.83
N LEU A 26 1.15 -1.47 5.65
CA LEU A 26 2.50 -1.40 6.24
C LEU A 26 2.53 -0.92 7.70
N ALA A 27 1.36 -0.69 8.32
CA ALA A 27 1.19 -0.24 9.70
C ALA A 27 -0.05 -0.85 10.36
N ALA A 28 -0.52 -1.99 9.84
CA ALA A 28 -1.70 -2.69 10.33
C ALA A 28 -1.51 -3.18 11.77
N TYR A 29 -2.61 -3.19 12.53
CA TYR A 29 -2.73 -3.73 13.89
C TYR A 29 -4.10 -4.40 14.04
N ASP A 30 -4.32 -5.18 15.10
CA ASP A 30 -5.61 -5.87 15.25
C ASP A 30 -6.78 -4.89 15.44
N GLY A 31 -7.93 -5.19 14.83
CA GLY A 31 -9.09 -4.30 14.79
C GLY A 31 -8.92 -3.03 13.93
N CYS A 32 -7.79 -2.82 13.24
CA CYS A 32 -7.59 -1.64 12.41
C CYS A 32 -8.46 -1.59 11.14
N LYS A 33 -8.62 -0.40 10.55
CA LYS A 33 -9.49 -0.18 9.38
C LYS A 33 -8.70 -0.26 8.08
N LEU A 34 -8.35 -1.47 7.66
CA LEU A 34 -7.72 -1.69 6.34
C LEU A 34 -8.70 -1.43 5.18
N VAL A 35 -9.93 -1.93 5.29
CA VAL A 35 -10.94 -1.84 4.22
C VAL A 35 -11.68 -0.51 4.29
N SER A 36 -11.71 0.24 3.19
CA SER A 36 -12.53 1.46 3.10
C SER A 36 -14.02 1.11 3.03
N LYS A 37 -14.89 1.92 3.62
CA LYS A 37 -16.35 1.73 3.48
C LYS A 37 -16.78 2.00 2.02
N PRO A 38 -17.60 1.13 1.39
CA PRO A 38 -18.03 1.34 0.01
C PRO A 38 -18.90 2.59 -0.11
N ILE A 39 -18.53 3.49 -1.03
CA ILE A 39 -19.29 4.71 -1.31
C ILE A 39 -20.53 4.34 -2.15
N GLN A 40 -21.73 4.65 -1.64
CA GLN A 40 -22.99 4.31 -2.30
C GLN A 40 -23.27 5.24 -3.50
N ILE A 41 -22.66 4.97 -4.65
CA ILE A 41 -22.81 5.78 -5.87
C ILE A 41 -24.04 5.45 -6.74
N ALA A 42 -24.71 4.31 -6.51
CA ALA A 42 -25.82 3.86 -7.37
C ALA A 42 -26.96 4.90 -7.56
N PRO A 43 -27.41 5.65 -6.53
CA PRO A 43 -28.40 6.73 -6.71
C PRO A 43 -27.90 7.84 -7.64
N HIS A 44 -26.61 8.21 -7.54
CA HIS A 44 -25.98 9.20 -8.42
C HIS A 44 -25.83 8.66 -9.85
N LEU A 45 -25.49 7.38 -10.05
CA LEU A 45 -25.40 6.76 -11.39
C LEU A 45 -26.73 6.78 -12.16
N ILE A 46 -27.84 6.46 -11.47
CA ILE A 46 -29.21 6.50 -12.03
C ILE A 46 -29.58 7.94 -12.40
N TRP A 47 -29.32 8.89 -11.50
CA TRP A 47 -29.59 10.30 -11.76
C TRP A 47 -28.73 10.85 -12.91
N LEU A 48 -27.47 10.42 -13.03
CA LEU A 48 -26.59 10.78 -14.13
C LEU A 48 -26.99 10.16 -15.47
N GLN A 49 -27.70 9.02 -15.47
CA GLN A 49 -28.30 8.48 -16.70
C GLN A 49 -29.38 9.43 -17.23
N LEU A 50 -30.37 9.74 -16.39
CA LEU A 50 -31.43 10.69 -16.69
C LEU A 50 -30.87 12.08 -17.05
N LEU A 51 -29.84 12.56 -16.34
CA LEU A 51 -29.20 13.84 -16.62
C LEU A 51 -28.54 13.84 -18.01
N SER A 52 -27.86 12.76 -18.41
CA SER A 52 -27.23 12.66 -19.74
C SER A 52 -28.29 12.72 -20.85
N GLU A 53 -29.37 11.94 -20.74
CA GLU A 53 -30.46 11.89 -21.72
C GLU A 53 -31.19 13.24 -21.84
N MET A 54 -31.45 13.90 -20.71
CA MET A 54 -32.01 15.25 -20.68
C MET A 54 -31.03 16.29 -21.26
N VAL A 55 -29.74 16.16 -21.01
CA VAL A 55 -28.69 17.05 -21.53
C VAL A 55 -28.55 16.90 -23.04
N ASP A 56 -28.52 15.67 -23.56
CA ASP A 56 -28.40 15.40 -24.98
C ASP A 56 -29.64 15.87 -25.75
N THR A 57 -30.84 15.72 -25.17
CA THR A 57 -32.09 16.26 -25.74
C THR A 57 -32.17 17.79 -25.65
N ALA A 58 -31.86 18.40 -24.50
CA ALA A 58 -32.05 19.82 -24.26
C ALA A 58 -31.25 20.71 -25.22
N LYS A 59 -30.08 20.26 -25.68
CA LYS A 59 -29.25 20.97 -26.67
C LYS A 59 -30.01 21.36 -27.93
N TYR A 60 -30.92 20.50 -28.39
CA TYR A 60 -31.65 20.74 -29.64
C TYR A 60 -33.03 21.38 -29.43
N CYS A 61 -33.53 21.39 -28.19
CA CYS A 61 -34.95 21.69 -27.92
C CYS A 61 -35.22 22.86 -26.95
N ASN A 62 -34.33 23.19 -26.00
CA ASN A 62 -34.60 24.27 -25.05
C ASN A 62 -33.33 24.84 -24.37
N ARG A 63 -33.11 26.16 -24.54
CA ARG A 63 -31.94 26.89 -24.02
C ARG A 63 -31.97 27.05 -22.50
N ASP A 64 -33.14 27.24 -21.89
CA ASP A 64 -33.27 27.47 -20.45
C ASP A 64 -32.85 26.23 -19.65
N LYS A 65 -33.21 25.03 -20.14
CA LYS A 65 -32.75 23.73 -19.61
C LYS A 65 -31.24 23.59 -19.73
N VAL A 66 -30.64 23.99 -20.86
CA VAL A 66 -29.17 24.02 -21.03
C VAL A 66 -28.53 24.93 -19.98
N GLU A 67 -29.10 26.11 -19.72
CA GLU A 67 -28.59 27.04 -18.70
C GLU A 67 -28.76 26.49 -17.27
N MET A 68 -29.89 25.86 -16.95
CA MET A 68 -30.11 25.16 -15.67
C MET A 68 -29.08 24.03 -15.44
N PHE A 69 -28.71 23.28 -16.48
CA PHE A 69 -27.68 22.25 -16.39
C PHE A 69 -26.26 22.83 -16.28
N CYS A 70 -25.99 23.97 -16.94
CA CYS A 70 -24.73 24.71 -16.73
C CYS A 70 -24.62 25.21 -15.28
N LEU A 71 -25.70 25.74 -14.71
CA LEU A 71 -25.77 26.19 -13.31
C LEU A 71 -25.55 25.02 -12.32
N LEU A 72 -26.14 23.84 -12.58
CA LEU A 72 -25.88 22.62 -11.81
C LEU A 72 -24.38 22.30 -11.77
N LEU A 73 -23.74 22.25 -12.93
CA LEU A 73 -22.31 21.91 -13.06
C LEU A 73 -21.41 23.00 -12.47
N HIS A 74 -21.74 24.28 -12.64
CA HIS A 74 -21.01 25.39 -12.03
C HIS A 74 -21.07 25.40 -10.50
N ARG A 75 -22.13 24.85 -9.89
CA ARG A 75 -22.24 24.72 -8.42
C ARG A 75 -21.53 23.47 -7.89
N CYS A 76 -21.58 22.34 -8.61
CA CYS A 76 -21.11 21.05 -8.09
C CYS A 76 -19.70 20.63 -8.53
N LEU A 77 -19.09 21.31 -9.52
CA LEU A 77 -17.70 21.09 -9.95
C LEU A 77 -16.79 22.22 -9.42
N PRO A 78 -16.11 22.08 -8.27
CA PRO A 78 -15.23 23.11 -7.73
C PRO A 78 -14.01 23.41 -8.61
N ILE A 79 -13.44 24.61 -8.50
CA ILE A 79 -12.13 24.99 -9.09
C ILE A 79 -11.02 24.96 -8.01
N SER A 80 -11.39 24.90 -6.73
CA SER A 80 -10.42 24.98 -5.63
C SER A 80 -9.48 23.77 -5.62
N LYS A 81 -8.18 24.04 -5.76
CA LYS A 81 -7.08 23.06 -5.67
C LYS A 81 -7.08 22.29 -4.34
N ASN A 82 -7.67 22.88 -3.29
CA ASN A 82 -7.71 22.33 -1.92
C ASN A 82 -9.00 21.55 -1.64
N SER A 83 -9.84 21.30 -2.65
CA SER A 83 -11.08 20.55 -2.49
C SER A 83 -10.79 19.05 -2.32
N LYS A 84 -10.93 18.52 -1.11
CA LYS A 84 -10.86 17.07 -0.82
C LYS A 84 -12.09 16.33 -1.39
N GLN A 85 -12.19 16.22 -2.72
CA GLN A 85 -13.10 15.27 -3.36
C GLN A 85 -12.54 13.84 -3.22
N ASN A 86 -13.40 12.83 -3.19
CA ASN A 86 -12.95 11.44 -3.23
C ASN A 86 -12.36 11.05 -4.59
N ARG A 87 -11.32 10.22 -4.54
CA ARG A 87 -10.54 9.71 -5.66
C ARG A 87 -10.50 8.17 -5.68
N GLN A 88 -11.39 7.51 -4.94
CA GLN A 88 -11.54 6.06 -4.98
C GLN A 88 -11.92 5.60 -6.39
N VAL A 89 -11.28 4.54 -6.90
CA VAL A 89 -11.66 3.90 -8.18
C VAL A 89 -13.14 3.52 -8.19
N SER A 90 -13.70 3.14 -7.03
CA SER A 90 -15.12 2.81 -6.86
C SER A 90 -16.11 3.90 -7.28
N THR A 91 -15.68 5.16 -7.43
CA THR A 91 -16.51 6.29 -7.88
C THR A 91 -16.17 6.79 -9.29
N VAL A 92 -15.22 6.16 -9.99
CA VAL A 92 -14.56 6.74 -11.17
C VAL A 92 -15.52 6.95 -12.34
N GLY A 93 -16.32 5.96 -12.74
CA GLY A 93 -17.29 6.14 -13.81
C GLY A 93 -18.42 7.09 -13.41
N CYS A 94 -18.85 7.09 -12.14
CA CYS A 94 -19.82 8.09 -11.65
C CYS A 94 -19.27 9.52 -11.79
N ARG A 95 -18.01 9.75 -11.40
CA ARG A 95 -17.30 11.02 -11.55
C ARG A 95 -17.15 11.42 -13.01
N PHE A 96 -16.64 10.54 -13.87
CA PHE A 96 -16.42 10.86 -15.28
C PHE A 96 -17.70 10.91 -16.13
N LYS A 97 -18.80 10.27 -15.73
CA LYS A 97 -20.14 10.43 -16.34
C LYS A 97 -20.71 11.85 -16.10
N LEU A 98 -20.50 12.41 -14.90
CA LEU A 98 -20.83 13.82 -14.61
C LEU A 98 -20.00 14.78 -15.48
N LEU A 99 -18.69 14.54 -15.59
CA LEU A 99 -17.80 15.34 -16.44
C LEU A 99 -18.14 15.23 -17.93
N GLN A 100 -18.55 14.04 -18.39
CA GLN A 100 -19.02 13.79 -19.75
C GLN A 100 -20.28 14.60 -20.08
N CYS A 101 -21.23 14.73 -19.15
CA CYS A 101 -22.42 15.57 -19.34
C CYS A 101 -22.01 17.03 -19.60
N GLY A 102 -21.09 17.58 -18.80
CA GLY A 102 -20.57 18.94 -18.97
C GLY A 102 -19.76 19.14 -20.26
N LEU A 103 -18.91 18.17 -20.61
CA LEU A 103 -18.13 18.21 -21.84
C LEU A 103 -19.03 18.14 -23.09
N SER A 104 -20.08 17.30 -23.05
CA SER A 104 -21.07 17.19 -24.12
C SER A 104 -21.92 18.47 -24.27
N LEU A 105 -22.17 19.23 -23.18
CA LEU A 105 -22.74 20.58 -23.24
C LEU A 105 -21.77 21.60 -23.90
N LEU A 106 -20.47 21.51 -23.62
CA LEU A 106 -19.46 22.34 -24.30
C LEU A 106 -19.38 22.04 -25.80
N GLN A 107 -19.47 20.78 -26.21
CA GLN A 107 -19.38 20.40 -27.63
C GLN A 107 -20.63 20.76 -28.43
N GLY A 108 -21.83 20.79 -27.81
CA GLY A 108 -23.10 21.09 -28.49
C GLY A 108 -23.29 22.52 -29.02
N ASN A 109 -22.32 23.44 -28.83
CA ASN A 109 -22.35 24.85 -29.27
C ASN A 109 -23.53 25.73 -28.79
N THR A 110 -24.44 25.20 -27.97
CA THR A 110 -25.63 25.88 -27.44
C THR A 110 -25.33 26.93 -26.37
N ILE A 111 -24.26 26.72 -25.60
CA ILE A 111 -23.73 27.72 -24.66
C ILE A 111 -23.09 28.84 -25.50
N PRO A 112 -23.61 30.09 -25.46
CA PRO A 112 -23.05 31.18 -26.25
C PRO A 112 -21.57 31.41 -25.92
N ARG A 113 -20.78 31.82 -26.92
CA ARG A 113 -19.33 32.10 -26.82
C ARG A 113 -19.08 33.19 -25.76
N SER A 114 -18.77 32.77 -24.54
CA SER A 114 -18.81 33.61 -23.32
C SER A 114 -17.81 33.13 -22.26
N LEU A 115 -17.57 33.95 -21.24
CA LEU A 115 -16.71 33.60 -20.10
C LEU A 115 -17.19 32.33 -19.38
N ALA A 116 -18.51 32.12 -19.27
CA ALA A 116 -19.10 30.92 -18.64
C ALA A 116 -18.66 29.61 -19.32
N ARG A 117 -18.55 29.60 -20.66
CA ARG A 117 -18.05 28.46 -21.45
C ARG A 117 -16.63 28.07 -21.03
N ASN A 118 -15.76 29.05 -20.79
CA ASN A 118 -14.38 28.80 -20.38
C ASN A 118 -14.29 28.41 -18.89
N ILE A 119 -15.11 29.02 -18.02
CA ILE A 119 -15.22 28.59 -16.60
C ILE A 119 -15.71 27.14 -16.50
N LEU A 120 -16.66 26.71 -17.34
CA LEU A 120 -17.14 25.33 -17.36
C LEU A 120 -16.05 24.35 -17.81
N ARG A 121 -15.27 24.70 -18.85
CA ARG A 121 -14.11 23.90 -19.26
C ARG A 121 -13.07 23.77 -18.16
N GLU A 122 -12.66 24.87 -17.53
CA GLU A 122 -11.66 24.84 -16.47
C GLU A 122 -12.14 24.00 -15.27
N ARG A 123 -13.43 24.05 -14.92
CA ARG A 123 -14.03 23.15 -13.92
C ARG A 123 -13.92 21.68 -14.33
N ILE A 124 -14.33 21.33 -15.54
CA ILE A 124 -14.27 19.94 -16.05
C ILE A 124 -12.82 19.43 -16.07
N TYR A 125 -11.88 20.23 -16.56
CA TYR A 125 -10.47 19.87 -16.62
C TYR A 125 -9.86 19.72 -15.21
N SER A 126 -10.21 20.62 -14.29
CA SER A 126 -9.75 20.56 -12.89
C SER A 126 -10.30 19.31 -12.18
N ASN A 127 -11.58 18.99 -12.35
CA ASN A 127 -12.21 17.81 -11.73
C ASN A 127 -11.76 16.50 -12.41
N ALA A 128 -11.29 16.53 -13.67
CA ALA A 128 -10.62 15.40 -14.31
C ALA A 128 -9.19 15.20 -13.77
N LEU A 129 -8.42 16.28 -13.58
CA LEU A 129 -7.04 16.22 -13.07
C LEU A 129 -6.97 15.93 -11.57
N ASP A 130 -7.94 16.38 -10.77
CA ASP A 130 -7.98 16.14 -9.32
C ASP A 130 -8.09 14.64 -8.96
N TYR A 131 -8.76 13.82 -9.78
CA TYR A 131 -8.79 12.36 -9.58
C TYR A 131 -7.37 11.76 -9.50
N PHE A 132 -6.44 12.29 -10.30
CA PHE A 132 -5.04 11.84 -10.34
C PHE A 132 -4.13 12.48 -9.27
N CYS A 133 -4.67 13.34 -8.39
CA CYS A 133 -3.94 13.98 -7.29
C CYS A 133 -3.79 13.10 -6.03
N GLY A 134 -4.10 11.80 -6.13
CA GLY A 134 -3.82 10.78 -5.11
C GLY A 134 -3.00 9.61 -5.69
N PRO A 135 -2.54 8.67 -4.84
CA PRO A 135 -1.88 7.45 -5.31
C PRO A 135 -2.83 6.62 -6.21
N PRO A 136 -2.31 5.81 -7.16
CA PRO A 136 -3.13 4.85 -7.86
C PRO A 136 -3.62 3.76 -6.89
N THR A 137 -4.91 3.40 -6.97
CA THR A 137 -5.52 2.35 -6.16
C THR A 137 -6.10 1.26 -7.06
N CYS A 138 -6.24 0.04 -6.54
CA CYS A 138 -6.84 -1.08 -7.28
C CYS A 138 -8.39 -0.99 -7.28
N PRO A 139 -9.07 -1.51 -8.32
CA PRO A 139 -10.51 -1.70 -8.29
C PRO A 139 -10.96 -2.63 -7.16
N ASN A 140 -12.10 -2.30 -6.54
CA ASN A 140 -12.80 -3.11 -5.55
C ASN A 140 -14.32 -3.24 -5.85
N GLN A 141 -14.69 -2.98 -7.10
CA GLN A 141 -16.05 -3.10 -7.65
C GLN A 141 -16.31 -4.54 -8.15
N SER A 142 -17.57 -4.89 -8.45
CA SER A 142 -17.85 -6.12 -9.21
C SER A 142 -17.32 -6.01 -10.65
N LYS A 143 -17.06 -7.16 -11.30
CA LYS A 143 -16.58 -7.23 -12.70
C LYS A 143 -17.53 -6.53 -13.69
N GLU A 144 -18.83 -6.54 -13.40
CA GLU A 144 -19.87 -5.82 -14.15
C GLU A 144 -19.78 -4.29 -13.97
N GLN A 145 -19.68 -3.82 -12.72
CA GLN A 145 -19.56 -2.40 -12.41
C GLN A 145 -18.25 -1.79 -12.96
N LEU A 146 -17.15 -2.55 -12.89
CA LEU A 146 -15.87 -2.17 -13.46
C LEU A 146 -15.96 -2.04 -14.99
N LEU A 147 -16.70 -2.92 -15.67
CA LEU A 147 -16.94 -2.82 -17.13
C LEU A 147 -17.72 -1.55 -17.49
N ASP A 148 -18.80 -1.24 -16.77
CA ASP A 148 -19.57 0.00 -16.96
C ASP A 148 -18.68 1.25 -16.75
N ASP A 149 -17.88 1.28 -15.69
CA ASP A 149 -16.97 2.39 -15.40
C ASP A 149 -15.86 2.53 -16.47
N ILE A 150 -15.32 1.43 -16.99
CA ILE A 150 -14.38 1.43 -18.13
C ILE A 150 -15.05 1.99 -19.40
N LEU A 151 -16.28 1.56 -19.72
CA LEU A 151 -17.02 2.03 -20.89
C LEU A 151 -17.34 3.54 -20.79
N ILE A 152 -17.67 4.03 -19.59
CA ILE A 152 -17.83 5.46 -19.31
C ILE A 152 -16.51 6.21 -19.53
N LEU A 153 -15.39 5.69 -19.00
CA LEU A 153 -14.07 6.29 -19.14
C LEU A 153 -13.59 6.32 -20.60
N LEU A 154 -13.83 5.25 -21.38
CA LEU A 154 -13.56 5.22 -22.82
C LEU A 154 -14.37 6.28 -23.57
N LYS A 155 -15.67 6.39 -23.27
CA LYS A 155 -16.56 7.42 -23.87
C LYS A 155 -16.10 8.84 -23.51
N PHE A 156 -15.68 9.08 -22.26
CA PHE A 156 -15.11 10.38 -21.86
C PHE A 156 -13.78 10.65 -22.55
N TRP A 157 -12.88 9.68 -22.62
CA TRP A 157 -11.58 9.80 -23.29
C TRP A 157 -11.73 10.10 -24.79
N GLN A 158 -12.65 9.41 -25.50
CA GLN A 158 -12.98 9.69 -26.90
C GLN A 158 -13.56 11.10 -27.09
N THR A 159 -14.41 11.56 -26.16
CA THR A 159 -14.99 12.92 -26.19
C THR A 159 -13.94 14.00 -25.87
N MET A 160 -13.03 13.73 -24.94
CA MET A 160 -11.87 14.58 -24.67
C MET A 160 -10.91 14.59 -25.89
N ARG A 161 -10.77 13.46 -26.60
CA ARG A 161 -10.00 13.37 -27.86
C ARG A 161 -10.63 14.26 -28.94
N SER A 162 -11.97 14.29 -29.09
CA SER A 162 -12.67 15.13 -30.06
C SER A 162 -12.62 16.64 -29.74
N GLU A 163 -12.49 17.05 -28.46
CA GLU A 163 -12.53 18.47 -28.06
C GLU A 163 -11.47 19.36 -28.76
N LYS A 164 -10.36 18.79 -29.26
CA LYS A 164 -9.38 19.53 -30.08
C LYS A 164 -10.05 20.35 -31.20
N LYS A 165 -11.12 19.83 -31.81
CA LYS A 165 -11.92 20.56 -32.82
C LYS A 165 -12.57 21.80 -32.20
N HIS A 166 -13.28 21.64 -31.09
CA HIS A 166 -14.03 22.72 -30.42
C HIS A 166 -13.15 23.78 -29.76
N LEU A 167 -11.90 23.46 -29.41
CA LEU A 167 -10.88 24.45 -29.03
C LEU A 167 -10.49 25.31 -30.23
N VAL A 168 -10.10 24.70 -31.36
CA VAL A 168 -9.69 25.45 -32.57
C VAL A 168 -10.86 26.26 -33.15
N THR A 169 -12.08 25.71 -33.20
CA THR A 169 -13.29 26.40 -33.69
C THR A 169 -13.89 27.40 -32.67
N SER A 170 -13.21 27.66 -31.54
CA SER A 170 -13.55 28.77 -30.64
C SER A 170 -13.02 30.12 -31.18
N GLU A 171 -13.31 30.42 -32.45
CA GLU A 171 -13.16 31.76 -33.00
C GLU A 171 -14.01 32.77 -32.22
N VAL A 172 -13.49 33.99 -32.06
CA VAL A 172 -14.20 35.05 -31.34
C VAL A 172 -15.11 35.75 -32.36
N GLY A 173 -16.42 35.68 -32.15
CA GLY A 173 -17.33 36.60 -32.81
C GLY A 173 -17.05 38.01 -32.29
N GLU A 174 -17.05 39.00 -33.18
CA GLU A 174 -16.80 40.38 -32.78
C GLU A 174 -17.86 40.88 -31.79
N TYR A 175 -17.45 41.79 -30.91
CA TYR A 175 -18.37 42.43 -29.96
C TYR A 175 -19.21 43.47 -30.71
N ASP A 176 -20.43 43.10 -31.09
CA ASP A 176 -21.44 44.03 -31.60
C ASP A 176 -21.89 44.99 -30.49
N ILE A 177 -21.16 46.11 -30.33
CA ILE A 177 -21.53 47.25 -29.49
C ILE A 177 -21.92 48.44 -30.40
N THR A 178 -22.67 48.15 -31.48
CA THR A 178 -23.14 49.14 -32.46
C THR A 178 -24.44 48.72 -33.15
N THR A 179 -25.59 48.66 -32.44
CA THR A 179 -26.92 48.59 -33.13
C THR A 179 -28.18 49.00 -32.34
N VAL A 180 -28.11 49.73 -31.22
CA VAL A 180 -29.32 50.32 -30.59
C VAL A 180 -29.09 51.78 -30.20
N ALA A 181 -29.11 52.67 -31.19
CA ALA A 181 -28.92 54.12 -30.99
C ALA A 181 -29.70 55.00 -31.98
N SER A 182 -30.84 54.53 -32.52
CA SER A 182 -31.57 55.24 -33.58
C SER A 182 -33.07 54.89 -33.68
N ALA A 183 -33.83 55.04 -32.58
CA ALA A 183 -35.30 55.12 -32.64
C ALA A 183 -35.91 55.93 -31.47
N GLN A 184 -36.59 57.02 -31.82
CA GLN A 184 -37.74 57.65 -31.15
C GLN A 184 -37.70 57.95 -29.64
N MET A 185 -37.33 59.22 -29.38
CA MET A 185 -37.81 60.10 -28.31
C MET A 185 -39.23 59.84 -27.78
N LEU A 186 -39.39 59.95 -26.46
CA LEU A 186 -40.56 60.59 -25.83
C LEU A 186 -40.09 61.31 -24.55
N SER A 187 -40.54 62.54 -24.32
CA SER A 187 -39.90 63.46 -23.37
C SER A 187 -40.56 63.55 -21.99
N VAL A 188 -39.75 63.66 -20.94
CA VAL A 188 -40.09 64.39 -19.71
C VAL A 188 -39.00 65.43 -19.45
N LYS A 189 -39.36 66.60 -18.90
CA LYS A 189 -38.52 67.81 -18.86
C LYS A 189 -37.46 67.78 -17.75
N GLN A 190 -36.36 68.50 -17.98
CA GLN A 190 -35.40 68.88 -16.93
C GLN A 190 -35.93 70.04 -16.07
N ASN A 191 -35.56 70.03 -14.80
CA ASN A 191 -35.07 71.15 -13.95
C ASN A 191 -35.23 70.74 -12.47
N ALA A 192 -34.45 71.22 -11.50
CA ALA A 192 -33.09 71.77 -11.46
C ALA A 192 -32.67 71.74 -9.96
N GLU A 193 -31.42 72.09 -9.62
CA GLU A 193 -30.86 72.05 -8.25
C GLU A 193 -30.70 70.59 -7.70
N THR A 194 -29.75 70.25 -6.82
CA THR A 194 -28.71 71.02 -6.10
C THR A 194 -27.36 70.28 -6.20
N ALA A 195 -26.24 70.98 -6.35
CA ALA A 195 -24.91 70.35 -6.36
C ALA A 195 -23.76 71.31 -5.94
N SER A 196 -23.62 71.60 -4.65
CA SER A 196 -22.37 72.05 -4.00
C SER A 196 -22.52 72.09 -2.47
N LEU A 197 -21.39 72.14 -1.76
CA LEU A 197 -21.26 72.11 -0.28
C LEU A 197 -21.62 70.73 0.33
N ILE A 198 -20.96 70.20 1.37
CA ILE A 198 -19.89 70.69 2.26
C ILE A 198 -18.72 69.68 2.30
N SER A 199 -17.51 70.17 2.62
CA SER A 199 -16.36 69.34 3.04
C SER A 199 -15.80 69.82 4.39
N GLY A 200 -15.25 68.92 5.20
CA GLY A 200 -14.42 69.25 6.37
C GLY A 200 -14.68 68.40 7.62
N GLY A 201 -13.62 67.94 8.29
CA GLY A 201 -13.74 67.27 9.59
C GLY A 201 -12.61 66.31 9.98
N ASP A 202 -11.37 66.77 10.10
CA ASP A 202 -10.25 66.03 10.72
C ASP A 202 -9.68 66.83 11.91
N VAL A 203 -9.24 66.16 12.98
CA VAL A 203 -8.71 66.79 14.22
C VAL A 203 -7.47 66.04 14.73
N ALA A 204 -6.46 66.77 15.22
CA ALA A 204 -5.07 66.32 15.26
C ALA A 204 -4.41 66.14 16.64
N ARG A 205 -3.26 65.45 16.65
CA ARG A 205 -2.07 65.65 17.52
C ARG A 205 -0.82 65.45 16.62
N SER A 206 0.04 66.44 16.41
CA SER A 206 1.21 66.83 17.25
C SER A 206 2.26 65.69 17.37
N MET A 207 3.56 65.82 17.03
CA MET A 207 4.46 66.93 16.61
C MET A 207 5.78 66.31 16.01
N SER A 208 6.81 66.96 15.42
CA SER A 208 7.13 68.36 15.04
C SER A 208 8.31 68.46 14.03
N THR A 209 8.61 69.68 13.53
CA THR A 209 9.93 70.25 13.12
C THR A 209 10.86 69.55 12.10
N GLY A 210 11.07 70.22 10.94
CA GLY A 210 12.42 70.62 10.48
C GLY A 210 12.88 70.21 9.06
N GLY A 211 13.18 71.19 8.18
CA GLY A 211 14.10 71.00 7.04
C GLY A 211 13.66 71.47 5.63
N THR A 212 14.19 72.62 5.21
CA THR A 212 14.36 73.18 3.84
C THR A 212 14.58 72.20 2.66
N GLY A 213 14.23 72.48 1.39
CA GLY A 213 13.51 73.62 0.77
C GLY A 213 13.91 73.90 -0.72
N GLY A 214 13.09 74.63 -1.49
CA GLY A 214 13.43 75.27 -2.79
C GLY A 214 13.45 74.36 -4.05
N TRP A 215 13.19 74.82 -5.30
CA TRP A 215 13.05 76.18 -5.90
C TRP A 215 12.02 76.19 -7.08
N TYR A 216 11.95 77.29 -7.86
CA TYR A 216 10.80 77.70 -8.70
C TYR A 216 10.87 77.38 -10.22
N ASN A 217 9.73 77.56 -10.89
CA ASN A 217 9.47 77.44 -12.34
C ASN A 217 10.37 78.32 -13.25
N THR A 218 10.50 77.94 -14.52
CA THR A 218 10.18 78.83 -15.68
C THR A 218 10.07 78.04 -17.00
N ILE A 219 9.31 78.59 -17.96
CA ILE A 219 9.20 78.10 -19.35
C ILE A 219 9.59 79.24 -20.29
N PRO A 220 10.34 78.96 -21.37
CA PRO A 220 10.29 79.77 -22.59
C PRO A 220 9.78 78.94 -23.80
N HIS A 221 8.81 79.49 -24.54
CA HIS A 221 8.43 78.99 -25.86
C HIS A 221 9.41 79.50 -26.93
N SER A 222 9.76 78.65 -27.90
CA SER A 222 10.08 79.07 -29.28
C SER A 222 10.02 77.87 -30.24
N THR A 223 9.75 78.15 -31.52
CA THR A 223 9.40 77.16 -32.54
C THR A 223 10.56 76.82 -33.48
N SER A 224 10.75 75.52 -33.78
CA SER A 224 11.09 75.09 -35.14
C SER A 224 10.65 73.64 -35.41
N THR A 225 10.37 73.36 -36.66
CA THR A 225 9.81 72.10 -37.17
C THR A 225 10.87 70.98 -37.26
N LEU A 226 10.54 69.76 -36.83
CA LEU A 226 11.08 68.54 -37.45
C LEU A 226 10.21 67.29 -37.17
N SER A 227 10.13 66.44 -38.19
CA SER A 227 9.18 65.33 -38.33
C SER A 227 9.21 64.27 -37.22
N LYS A 228 8.04 63.89 -36.69
CA LYS A 228 7.80 62.57 -36.11
C LYS A 228 6.54 61.94 -36.71
N ARG A 229 6.68 60.71 -37.22
CA ARG A 229 5.55 59.87 -37.67
C ARG A 229 4.56 59.69 -36.52
N SER A 230 3.26 59.71 -36.83
CA SER A 230 2.22 59.36 -35.86
C SER A 230 2.42 57.92 -35.39
N ASN A 231 2.80 57.75 -34.11
CA ASN A 231 3.07 56.44 -33.54
C ASN A 231 1.72 55.76 -33.23
N ARG A 232 1.09 55.20 -34.27
CA ARG A 232 -0.19 54.48 -34.20
C ARG A 232 -0.05 53.37 -33.17
N SER A 233 -0.67 53.56 -32.00
CA SER A 233 -0.51 52.66 -30.86
C SER A 233 -0.84 51.23 -31.28
N LYS A 234 0.19 50.39 -31.37
CA LYS A 234 0.04 48.95 -31.56
C LYS A 234 -0.56 48.39 -30.28
N ARG A 235 -1.87 48.19 -30.25
CA ARG A 235 -2.48 47.23 -29.33
C ARG A 235 -1.69 45.92 -29.46
N LEU A 236 -1.14 45.44 -28.35
CA LEU A 236 -0.50 44.13 -28.28
C LEU A 236 -1.50 43.07 -28.77
N PRO A 237 -1.07 42.07 -29.58
CA PRO A 237 -1.96 40.99 -29.99
C PRO A 237 -2.51 40.28 -28.74
N TYR A 238 -3.82 40.11 -28.73
CA TYR A 238 -4.58 39.73 -27.53
C TYR A 238 -4.29 38.30 -27.06
N GLN A 239 -4.42 38.04 -25.76
CA GLN A 239 -3.96 36.83 -25.04
C GLN A 239 -4.50 35.47 -25.53
N LYS A 240 -5.43 35.45 -26.50
CA LYS A 240 -6.21 34.28 -26.91
C LYS A 240 -5.33 33.06 -27.25
N GLU A 241 -4.28 33.26 -28.04
CA GLU A 241 -3.37 32.17 -28.44
C GLU A 241 -2.71 31.46 -27.25
N SER A 242 -2.51 32.12 -26.10
CA SER A 242 -1.97 31.43 -24.92
C SER A 242 -3.02 30.49 -24.32
N TYR A 243 -4.23 30.98 -24.08
CA TYR A 243 -5.32 30.19 -23.50
C TYR A 243 -5.61 28.93 -24.31
N ASP A 244 -5.72 29.04 -25.64
CA ASP A 244 -6.00 27.88 -26.50
C ASP A 244 -4.83 26.86 -26.47
N LYS A 245 -3.57 27.32 -26.41
CA LYS A 245 -2.39 26.45 -26.25
C LYS A 245 -2.35 25.80 -24.86
N ASP A 246 -2.73 26.51 -23.80
CA ASP A 246 -2.68 26.01 -22.43
C ASP A 246 -3.83 25.02 -22.12
N TYR A 247 -5.04 25.25 -22.65
CA TYR A 247 -6.10 24.23 -22.64
C TYR A 247 -5.69 23.00 -23.48
N MET A 248 -5.01 23.17 -24.62
CA MET A 248 -4.49 22.03 -25.39
C MET A 248 -3.44 21.21 -24.62
N LYS A 249 -2.56 21.85 -23.83
CA LYS A 249 -1.62 21.16 -22.93
C LYS A 249 -2.36 20.37 -21.84
N LYS A 250 -3.28 21.00 -21.11
CA LYS A 250 -4.09 20.34 -20.06
C LYS A 250 -4.87 19.16 -20.62
N ARG A 251 -5.52 19.34 -21.78
CA ARG A 251 -6.27 18.30 -22.50
C ARG A 251 -5.40 17.09 -22.83
N ASN A 252 -4.17 17.32 -23.33
CA ASN A 252 -3.25 16.22 -23.63
C ASN A 252 -2.82 15.48 -22.35
N LEU A 253 -2.48 16.19 -21.27
CA LEU A 253 -2.14 15.55 -19.99
C LEU A 253 -3.30 14.70 -19.43
N ILE A 254 -4.54 15.19 -19.52
CA ILE A 254 -5.75 14.42 -19.16
C ILE A 254 -5.86 13.15 -20.01
N LEU A 255 -5.60 13.23 -21.33
CA LEU A 255 -5.65 12.07 -22.23
C LEU A 255 -4.54 11.04 -21.97
N GLU A 256 -3.32 11.46 -21.61
CA GLU A 256 -2.25 10.53 -21.23
C GLU A 256 -2.56 9.84 -19.89
N LEU A 257 -3.02 10.59 -18.88
CA LEU A 257 -3.39 10.05 -17.56
C LEU A 257 -4.56 9.06 -17.65
N LEU A 258 -5.63 9.42 -18.35
CA LEU A 258 -6.76 8.52 -18.59
C LEU A 258 -6.37 7.29 -19.41
N ALA A 259 -5.42 7.39 -20.33
CA ALA A 259 -4.97 6.24 -21.11
C ALA A 259 -4.14 5.26 -20.25
N VAL A 260 -3.38 5.74 -19.26
CA VAL A 260 -2.75 4.88 -18.22
C VAL A 260 -3.81 4.21 -17.35
N GLU A 261 -4.80 4.98 -16.88
CA GLU A 261 -5.84 4.44 -16.01
C GLU A 261 -6.68 3.37 -16.72
N LEU A 262 -7.11 3.64 -17.96
CA LEU A 262 -7.82 2.69 -18.81
C LEU A 262 -7.00 1.42 -19.09
N GLU A 263 -5.72 1.55 -19.42
CA GLU A 263 -4.81 0.41 -19.61
C GLU A 263 -4.76 -0.48 -18.35
N PHE A 264 -4.74 0.13 -17.16
CA PHE A 264 -4.77 -0.60 -15.89
C PHE A 264 -6.13 -1.25 -15.61
N LEU A 265 -7.24 -0.50 -15.71
CA LEU A 265 -8.58 -1.01 -15.43
C LEU A 265 -8.98 -2.14 -16.39
N ILE A 266 -8.64 -2.03 -17.68
CA ILE A 266 -8.87 -3.09 -18.68
C ILE A 266 -8.01 -4.32 -18.36
N THR A 267 -6.75 -4.14 -17.95
CA THR A 267 -5.89 -5.25 -17.50
C THR A 267 -6.45 -5.94 -16.25
N TRP A 268 -7.06 -5.19 -15.32
CA TRP A 268 -7.70 -5.75 -14.13
C TRP A 268 -9.02 -6.46 -14.44
N TYR A 269 -9.82 -5.94 -15.38
CA TYR A 269 -11.06 -6.59 -15.83
C TYR A 269 -10.79 -7.89 -16.62
N ASN A 270 -9.73 -7.93 -17.42
CA ASN A 270 -9.35 -9.08 -18.25
C ASN A 270 -7.87 -9.49 -18.02
N PRO A 271 -7.49 -9.99 -16.82
CA PRO A 271 -6.08 -10.30 -16.51
C PRO A 271 -5.48 -11.36 -17.43
N ASN A 272 -6.29 -12.36 -17.80
CA ASN A 272 -5.92 -13.45 -18.71
C ASN A 272 -5.76 -13.01 -20.18
N SER A 273 -6.16 -11.78 -20.56
CA SER A 273 -6.22 -11.31 -21.95
C SER A 273 -7.05 -12.21 -22.88
N LEU A 274 -8.22 -12.68 -22.40
CA LEU A 274 -9.15 -13.50 -23.17
C LEU A 274 -9.82 -12.67 -24.27
N PRO A 275 -9.98 -13.20 -25.52
CA PRO A 275 -10.60 -12.46 -26.61
C PRO A 275 -12.09 -12.17 -26.37
N ASP A 276 -12.79 -13.08 -25.69
CA ASP A 276 -14.22 -12.96 -25.34
C ASP A 276 -14.51 -11.81 -24.35
N LEU A 277 -13.46 -11.26 -23.73
CA LEU A 277 -13.49 -10.15 -22.78
C LEU A 277 -12.76 -8.89 -23.31
N ALA A 278 -12.49 -8.80 -24.61
CA ALA A 278 -11.90 -7.61 -25.23
C ALA A 278 -12.93 -6.45 -25.28
N ILE A 279 -12.49 -5.21 -25.00
CA ILE A 279 -13.43 -4.08 -24.83
C ILE A 279 -13.46 -3.20 -26.08
N PRO A 280 -14.64 -2.97 -26.71
CA PRO A 280 -14.75 -2.18 -27.94
C PRO A 280 -14.11 -0.78 -27.84
N GLY A 281 -13.09 -0.54 -28.67
CA GLY A 281 -12.36 0.72 -28.73
C GLY A 281 -11.10 0.80 -27.85
N GLU A 282 -10.73 -0.25 -27.11
CA GLU A 282 -9.45 -0.28 -26.37
C GLU A 282 -8.24 -0.09 -27.30
N GLU A 283 -8.33 -0.55 -28.55
CA GLU A 283 -7.30 -0.40 -29.59
C GLU A 283 -6.86 1.05 -29.75
N GLN A 284 -7.80 1.99 -29.73
CA GLN A 284 -7.50 3.42 -29.84
C GLN A 284 -6.68 3.97 -28.67
N VAL A 285 -6.80 3.35 -27.49
CA VAL A 285 -6.01 3.69 -26.29
C VAL A 285 -4.64 3.03 -26.37
N ASN A 286 -4.57 1.76 -26.79
CA ASN A 286 -3.32 1.06 -27.07
C ASN A 286 -2.48 1.82 -28.13
N GLU A 287 -3.08 2.23 -29.27
CA GLU A 287 -2.47 3.11 -30.28
C GLU A 287 -1.94 4.43 -29.68
N TRP A 288 -2.75 5.08 -28.84
CA TRP A 288 -2.39 6.35 -28.23
C TRP A 288 -1.19 6.19 -27.29
N ARG A 289 -1.12 5.08 -26.55
CA ARG A 289 -0.02 4.75 -25.64
C ARG A 289 1.26 4.37 -26.38
N ALA A 290 1.15 3.73 -27.55
CA ALA A 290 2.28 3.30 -28.38
C ALA A 290 3.03 4.44 -29.12
N ARG A 291 2.54 5.69 -29.08
CA ARG A 291 3.19 6.82 -29.79
C ARG A 291 4.51 7.24 -29.11
N PRO A 292 5.61 7.41 -29.87
CA PRO A 292 6.89 7.83 -29.31
C PRO A 292 6.82 9.25 -28.72
N SER A 293 7.14 9.38 -27.44
CA SER A 293 7.09 10.65 -26.69
C SER A 293 8.49 11.20 -26.42
N LYS A 294 8.68 12.52 -26.58
CA LYS A 294 9.99 13.18 -26.38
C LYS A 294 10.23 13.50 -24.89
N PRO A 295 11.42 13.27 -24.31
CA PRO A 295 11.68 13.50 -22.88
C PRO A 295 11.34 14.92 -22.37
N ASN A 296 11.55 15.96 -23.19
CA ASN A 296 11.18 17.33 -22.80
C ASN A 296 9.67 17.52 -22.58
N LEU A 297 8.81 16.77 -23.30
CA LEU A 297 7.36 16.81 -23.10
C LEU A 297 6.97 16.31 -21.71
N TRP A 298 7.67 15.29 -21.19
CA TRP A 298 7.43 14.76 -19.85
C TRP A 298 7.82 15.75 -18.76
N ARG A 299 8.94 16.48 -18.92
CA ARG A 299 9.31 17.60 -18.03
C ARG A 299 8.28 18.74 -18.05
N ASP A 300 7.77 19.10 -19.23
CA ASP A 300 6.75 20.14 -19.35
C ASP A 300 5.39 19.70 -18.79
N TYR A 301 5.04 18.41 -18.86
CA TYR A 301 3.89 17.85 -18.15
C TYR A 301 4.09 17.81 -16.63
N ALA A 302 5.29 17.52 -16.11
CA ALA A 302 5.58 17.61 -14.67
C ALA A 302 5.40 19.05 -14.15
N ARG A 303 5.89 20.05 -14.90
CA ARG A 303 5.69 21.48 -14.61
C ARG A 303 4.23 21.90 -14.67
N LEU A 304 3.50 21.45 -15.70
CA LEU A 304 2.06 21.71 -15.85
C LEU A 304 1.26 21.09 -14.70
N ALA A 305 1.60 19.86 -14.32
CA ALA A 305 1.00 19.17 -13.17
C ALA A 305 1.25 19.96 -11.88
N TRP A 306 2.48 20.38 -11.60
CA TRP A 306 2.82 21.17 -10.41
C TRP A 306 2.09 22.52 -10.37
N ALA A 307 2.10 23.26 -11.48
CA ALA A 307 1.39 24.53 -11.60
C ALA A 307 -0.13 24.39 -11.45
N TYR A 308 -0.70 23.23 -11.80
CA TYR A 308 -2.07 22.86 -11.49
C TYR A 308 -2.24 22.48 -10.02
N ASN A 309 -1.65 21.38 -9.56
CA ASN A 309 -1.65 20.94 -8.18
C ASN A 309 -0.35 20.12 -7.91
N PRO A 310 0.52 20.53 -6.97
CA PRO A 310 1.74 19.79 -6.63
C PRO A 310 1.54 18.29 -6.35
N ALA A 311 0.39 17.90 -5.76
CA ALA A 311 0.04 16.49 -5.56
C ALA A 311 -0.03 15.68 -6.87
N LEU A 312 -0.54 16.28 -7.96
CA LEU A 312 -0.59 15.63 -9.27
C LEU A 312 0.82 15.31 -9.79
N ALA A 313 1.78 16.20 -9.55
CA ALA A 313 3.17 16.02 -9.97
C ALA A 313 3.87 14.92 -9.14
N VAL A 314 3.66 14.92 -7.81
CA VAL A 314 4.17 13.89 -6.88
C VAL A 314 3.79 12.47 -7.31
N PHE A 315 2.53 12.26 -7.72
CA PHE A 315 2.01 10.96 -8.15
C PHE A 315 2.19 10.65 -9.64
N LEU A 316 2.78 11.56 -10.44
CA LEU A 316 2.95 11.36 -11.88
C LEU A 316 3.91 10.19 -12.23
N PRO A 317 5.09 10.02 -11.57
CA PRO A 317 5.96 8.84 -11.77
C PRO A 317 5.34 7.50 -11.32
N LEU A 318 4.34 7.52 -10.43
CA LEU A 318 3.64 6.29 -10.04
C LEU A 318 2.80 5.73 -11.18
N ARG A 319 2.25 6.60 -12.04
CA ARG A 319 1.42 6.24 -13.20
C ARG A 319 2.24 6.12 -14.49
N ILE A 320 3.09 7.09 -14.81
CA ILE A 320 3.84 7.12 -16.07
C ILE A 320 5.22 6.48 -15.88
N LYS A 321 5.29 5.17 -16.13
CA LYS A 321 6.55 4.40 -16.12
C LYS A 321 7.45 4.75 -17.31
N SER A 322 8.75 4.48 -17.16
CA SER A 322 9.78 4.69 -18.18
C SER A 322 9.94 6.14 -18.65
N ALA A 323 9.86 7.09 -17.71
CA ALA A 323 9.91 8.53 -17.96
C ALA A 323 10.71 9.27 -16.88
N ASP A 324 11.91 8.81 -16.56
CA ASP A 324 12.78 9.25 -15.44
C ASP A 324 12.93 10.78 -15.32
N SER A 325 12.91 11.49 -16.45
CA SER A 325 12.87 12.95 -16.54
C SER A 325 11.71 13.64 -15.78
N ILE A 326 10.65 12.90 -15.44
CA ILE A 326 9.57 13.36 -14.54
C ILE A 326 10.07 13.35 -13.10
N GLU A 327 10.71 12.27 -12.65
CA GLU A 327 11.24 12.15 -11.29
C GLU A 327 12.37 13.15 -11.02
N GLU A 328 13.22 13.43 -12.02
CA GLU A 328 14.19 14.54 -11.98
C GLU A 328 13.52 15.91 -11.73
N GLU A 329 12.54 16.26 -12.57
CA GLU A 329 11.89 17.59 -12.55
C GLU A 329 10.95 17.75 -11.34
N VAL A 330 10.27 16.68 -10.91
CA VAL A 330 9.51 16.64 -9.65
C VAL A 330 10.44 16.83 -8.46
N SER A 331 11.60 16.15 -8.41
CA SER A 331 12.59 16.37 -7.34
C SER A 331 13.09 17.82 -7.30
N ARG A 332 13.36 18.41 -8.47
CA ARG A 332 13.74 19.82 -8.60
C ARG A 332 12.64 20.79 -8.14
N LEU A 333 11.37 20.45 -8.37
CA LEU A 333 10.22 21.26 -7.95
C LEU A 333 9.94 21.13 -6.45
N VAL A 334 9.99 19.91 -5.90
CA VAL A 334 9.82 19.63 -4.46
C VAL A 334 10.89 20.31 -3.63
N CYS A 335 12.16 20.36 -4.08
CA CYS A 335 13.20 21.11 -3.36
C CYS A 335 12.98 22.63 -3.43
N ALA A 336 12.38 23.15 -4.51
CA ALA A 336 12.16 24.59 -4.71
C ALA A 336 10.94 25.14 -3.91
N ASP A 337 9.96 24.31 -3.60
CA ASP A 337 8.85 24.61 -2.68
C ASP A 337 8.43 23.32 -1.92
N PRO A 338 9.14 22.98 -0.83
CA PRO A 338 8.85 21.78 -0.04
C PRO A 338 7.54 21.91 0.75
N ILE A 339 7.16 23.13 1.11
CA ILE A 339 5.99 23.42 1.95
C ILE A 339 4.71 22.97 1.23
N ALA A 340 4.61 23.22 -0.07
CA ALA A 340 3.46 22.86 -0.91
C ALA A 340 3.12 21.36 -0.95
N VAL A 341 4.06 20.47 -0.61
CA VAL A 341 3.87 19.00 -0.60
C VAL A 341 4.16 18.34 0.74
N SER A 342 4.49 19.11 1.78
CA SER A 342 4.83 18.62 3.13
C SER A 342 3.75 17.74 3.78
N HIS A 343 2.50 17.88 3.34
CA HIS A 343 1.34 17.10 3.78
C HIS A 343 1.18 15.73 3.06
N ILE A 344 2.07 15.39 2.13
CA ILE A 344 2.01 14.17 1.31
C ILE A 344 3.23 13.28 1.65
N PRO A 345 3.05 12.14 2.37
CA PRO A 345 4.17 11.29 2.77
C PRO A 345 5.03 10.80 1.60
N GLU A 346 4.41 10.43 0.48
CA GLU A 346 5.08 9.93 -0.73
C GLU A 346 5.96 10.98 -1.42
N ALA A 347 5.74 12.27 -1.14
CA ALA A 347 6.57 13.35 -1.68
C ALA A 347 7.94 13.44 -0.98
N LEU A 348 8.10 12.88 0.22
CA LEU A 348 9.33 13.02 1.01
C LEU A 348 10.56 12.41 0.32
N LYS A 349 10.38 11.34 -0.47
CA LYS A 349 11.49 10.69 -1.22
C LYS A 349 12.19 11.62 -2.22
N TYR A 350 11.47 12.64 -2.72
CA TYR A 350 12.00 13.61 -3.67
C TYR A 350 12.90 14.65 -2.98
N LEU A 351 12.56 15.05 -1.74
CA LEU A 351 13.39 15.92 -0.90
C LEU A 351 14.55 15.17 -0.24
N CYS A 352 14.23 14.08 0.45
CA CYS A 352 15.15 13.26 1.23
C CYS A 352 15.73 12.11 0.38
N ASN A 353 16.47 12.47 -0.66
CA ASN A 353 17.21 11.54 -1.51
C ASN A 353 18.71 11.49 -1.13
N THR A 354 19.42 10.43 -1.53
CA THR A 354 20.84 10.21 -1.22
C THR A 354 21.74 11.38 -1.59
N LYS A 355 21.49 12.05 -2.72
CA LYS A 355 22.28 13.20 -3.18
C LYS A 355 22.10 14.41 -2.27
N ASN A 356 20.86 14.74 -1.88
CA ASN A 356 20.57 15.86 -1.00
C ASN A 356 21.14 15.66 0.41
N LEU A 357 21.18 14.40 0.89
CA LEU A 357 21.81 14.03 2.16
C LEU A 357 23.34 14.13 2.11
N LEU A 358 23.99 13.64 1.05
CA LEU A 358 25.45 13.75 0.86
C LEU A 358 25.94 15.20 0.64
N HIS A 359 25.03 16.12 0.33
CA HIS A 359 25.33 17.55 0.20
C HIS A 359 24.77 18.40 1.36
N GLU A 360 24.24 17.78 2.42
CA GLU A 360 23.64 18.45 3.59
C GLU A 360 22.70 19.62 3.21
N SER A 361 21.80 19.38 2.24
CA SER A 361 20.98 20.45 1.66
C SER A 361 20.14 21.18 2.73
N PRO A 362 20.13 22.53 2.78
CA PRO A 362 19.38 23.28 3.80
C PRO A 362 17.87 22.99 3.79
N ASP A 363 17.33 22.59 2.64
CA ASP A 363 15.92 22.23 2.48
C ASP A 363 15.51 20.97 3.27
N LEU A 364 16.48 20.16 3.74
CA LEU A 364 16.21 19.00 4.58
C LEU A 364 15.54 19.37 5.92
N VAL A 365 15.65 20.61 6.38
CA VAL A 365 14.97 21.11 7.61
C VAL A 365 13.45 20.94 7.53
N TYR A 366 12.85 21.07 6.34
CA TYR A 366 11.40 20.88 6.15
C TYR A 366 10.94 19.44 6.45
N MET A 367 11.83 18.44 6.41
CA MET A 367 11.53 17.04 6.77
C MET A 367 10.96 16.92 8.19
N LEU A 368 11.44 17.72 9.16
CA LEU A 368 10.92 17.68 10.54
C LEU A 368 9.43 18.07 10.62
N SER A 369 8.93 18.83 9.65
CA SER A 369 7.52 19.25 9.55
C SER A 369 6.65 18.38 8.63
N TRP A 370 7.24 17.35 7.98
CA TRP A 370 6.52 16.49 7.03
C TRP A 370 5.47 15.61 7.70
N ALA A 371 4.45 15.23 6.93
CA ALA A 371 3.51 14.17 7.30
C ALA A 371 4.26 12.85 7.57
N PRO A 372 3.81 12.00 8.53
CA PRO A 372 4.44 10.71 8.82
C PRO A 372 4.43 9.75 7.62
N VAL A 373 5.58 9.18 7.29
CA VAL A 373 5.70 8.05 6.35
C VAL A 373 5.45 6.71 7.05
N ASN A 374 5.27 5.65 6.26
CA ASN A 374 5.09 4.30 6.79
C ASN A 374 6.31 3.85 7.66
N PRO A 375 6.11 2.95 8.64
CA PRO A 375 7.17 2.50 9.55
C PRO A 375 8.43 1.97 8.86
N ILE A 376 8.28 1.26 7.74
CA ILE A 376 9.41 0.66 7.01
C ILE A 376 10.26 1.74 6.33
N GLN A 377 9.63 2.79 5.76
CA GLN A 377 10.34 3.94 5.22
C GLN A 377 11.02 4.75 6.33
N ALA A 378 10.38 4.91 7.50
CA ALA A 378 11.01 5.54 8.65
C ALA A 378 12.26 4.76 9.11
N LEU A 379 12.15 3.42 9.25
CA LEU A 379 13.28 2.55 9.57
C LEU A 379 14.38 2.58 8.50
N SER A 380 14.03 2.75 7.21
CA SER A 380 15.02 2.76 6.13
C SER A 380 16.06 3.88 6.26
N TYR A 381 15.75 4.99 6.94
CA TYR A 381 16.71 6.06 7.24
C TYR A 381 17.78 5.66 8.27
N PHE A 382 17.62 4.51 8.95
CA PHE A 382 18.63 3.84 9.78
C PHE A 382 19.24 2.62 9.07
N SER A 383 19.29 2.65 7.73
CA SER A 383 19.90 1.58 6.92
C SER A 383 20.86 2.17 5.90
N ARG A 384 21.81 1.33 5.46
CA ARG A 384 22.79 1.57 4.38
C ARG A 384 22.22 2.06 3.02
N GLN A 385 20.90 2.24 2.89
CA GLN A 385 20.26 2.90 1.75
C GLN A 385 20.41 4.44 1.78
N TYR A 386 20.59 5.03 2.97
CA TYR A 386 20.71 6.47 3.16
C TYR A 386 21.95 6.80 4.02
N PRO A 387 22.64 7.93 3.78
CA PRO A 387 23.65 8.45 4.70
C PRO A 387 23.03 8.81 6.06
N SER A 388 23.73 8.49 7.14
CA SER A 388 23.34 8.90 8.50
C SER A 388 23.29 10.42 8.63
N HIS A 389 22.14 10.97 9.04
CA HIS A 389 21.93 12.42 9.10
C HIS A 389 21.02 12.78 10.29
N PRO A 390 21.30 13.84 11.08
CA PRO A 390 20.55 14.11 12.30
C PRO A 390 19.05 14.36 12.06
N LEU A 391 18.70 15.06 10.97
CA LEU A 391 17.31 15.37 10.64
C LEU A 391 16.51 14.13 10.21
N THR A 392 17.15 13.17 9.52
CA THR A 392 16.46 11.94 9.09
C THR A 392 16.21 11.04 10.30
N ALA A 393 17.18 10.91 11.20
CA ALA A 393 17.04 10.18 12.46
C ALA A 393 15.95 10.77 13.37
N GLN A 394 15.94 12.09 13.57
CA GLN A 394 14.89 12.77 14.36
C GLN A 394 13.50 12.58 13.77
N TYR A 395 13.34 12.74 12.45
CA TYR A 395 12.08 12.52 11.77
C TYR A 395 11.63 11.04 11.82
N ALA A 396 12.56 10.09 11.69
CA ALA A 396 12.27 8.67 11.76
C ALA A 396 11.79 8.25 13.15
N VAL A 397 12.47 8.68 14.23
CA VAL A 397 12.01 8.45 15.62
C VAL A 397 10.66 9.10 15.86
N LYS A 398 10.44 10.35 15.42
CA LYS A 398 9.15 11.04 15.51
C LYS A 398 8.03 10.27 14.81
N THR A 399 8.31 9.76 13.61
CA THR A 399 7.38 8.98 12.80
C THR A 399 7.02 7.66 13.47
N LEU A 400 8.01 6.86 13.88
CA LEU A 400 7.78 5.59 14.59
C LEU A 400 7.07 5.81 15.93
N SER A 401 7.36 6.90 16.64
CA SER A 401 6.70 7.27 17.90
C SER A 401 5.23 7.69 17.76
N SER A 402 4.78 8.00 16.53
CA SER A 402 3.40 8.42 16.22
C SER A 402 2.45 7.25 15.91
N TYR A 403 2.99 6.07 15.64
CA TYR A 403 2.22 4.85 15.46
C TYR A 403 1.86 4.20 16.80
N GLN A 404 0.83 3.34 16.78
CA GLN A 404 0.51 2.45 17.90
C GLN A 404 1.60 1.38 18.06
N ALA A 405 1.78 0.84 19.27
CA ALA A 405 2.87 -0.10 19.56
C ALA A 405 2.70 -1.40 18.75
N GLU A 406 1.45 -1.80 18.53
CA GLU A 406 0.98 -2.93 17.76
C GLU A 406 1.32 -2.81 16.26
N SER A 407 1.39 -1.59 15.72
CA SER A 407 1.88 -1.32 14.35
C SER A 407 3.40 -1.41 14.22
N VAL A 408 4.15 -1.29 15.33
CA VAL A 408 5.63 -1.26 15.36
C VAL A 408 6.21 -2.61 15.78
N LEU A 409 5.52 -3.36 16.63
CA LEU A 409 5.90 -4.70 17.11
C LEU A 409 6.27 -5.67 15.97
N PRO A 410 5.53 -5.75 14.83
CA PRO A 410 5.92 -6.56 13.67
C PRO A 410 7.29 -6.22 13.08
N TYR A 411 7.83 -5.02 13.33
CA TYR A 411 9.09 -4.52 12.78
C TYR A 411 10.24 -4.51 13.80
N ILE A 412 10.08 -5.14 14.97
CA ILE A 412 11.15 -5.32 15.97
C ILE A 412 12.46 -5.87 15.37
N PRO A 413 12.47 -6.90 14.50
CA PRO A 413 13.73 -7.41 13.91
C PRO A 413 14.51 -6.33 13.14
N GLN A 414 13.81 -5.53 12.33
CA GLN A 414 14.43 -4.42 11.59
C GLN A 414 14.82 -3.25 12.50
N LEU A 415 14.09 -3.02 13.59
CA LEU A 415 14.42 -2.00 14.59
C LEU A 415 15.69 -2.36 15.39
N VAL A 416 15.90 -3.65 15.69
CA VAL A 416 17.14 -4.15 16.31
C VAL A 416 18.31 -4.05 15.32
N GLN A 417 18.12 -4.40 14.04
CA GLN A 417 19.16 -4.25 13.02
C GLN A 417 19.49 -2.78 12.69
N ALA A 418 18.54 -1.86 12.85
CA ALA A 418 18.77 -0.41 12.68
C ALA A 418 19.82 0.16 13.67
N LEU A 419 20.02 -0.48 14.84
CA LEU A 419 21.10 -0.11 15.78
C LEU A 419 22.50 -0.22 15.16
N ARG A 420 22.68 -1.10 14.17
CA ARG A 420 23.95 -1.34 13.47
C ARG A 420 24.46 -0.11 12.70
N HIS A 421 23.57 0.86 12.44
CA HIS A 421 23.85 2.13 11.76
C HIS A 421 23.52 3.36 12.64
N ASP A 422 23.12 3.17 13.91
CA ASP A 422 22.72 4.23 14.84
C ASP A 422 23.91 4.99 15.46
N THR A 423 24.65 5.66 14.59
CA THR A 423 25.81 6.53 14.93
C THR A 423 25.53 7.67 15.93
N MET A 424 24.26 7.88 16.32
CA MET A 424 23.82 9.03 17.13
C MET A 424 22.98 8.63 18.37
N GLY A 425 22.66 7.34 18.54
CA GLY A 425 21.87 6.83 19.67
C GLY A 425 20.36 7.08 19.61
N TYR A 426 19.82 7.51 18.46
CA TYR A 426 18.39 7.81 18.30
C TYR A 426 17.53 6.55 18.33
N VAL A 427 17.99 5.45 17.73
CA VAL A 427 17.32 4.15 17.73
C VAL A 427 17.42 3.52 19.12
N ALA A 428 18.60 3.57 19.74
CA ALA A 428 18.81 3.07 21.10
C ALA A 428 17.92 3.78 22.12
N GLU A 429 17.77 5.10 22.05
CA GLU A 429 16.90 5.87 22.93
C GLU A 429 15.41 5.68 22.59
N PHE A 430 15.04 5.50 21.31
CA PHE A 430 13.67 5.11 20.95
C PHE A 430 13.30 3.74 21.53
N ILE A 431 14.18 2.74 21.45
CA ILE A 431 13.96 1.40 22.03
C ILE A 431 13.74 1.47 23.55
N LYS A 432 14.56 2.25 24.28
CA LYS A 432 14.35 2.50 25.72
C LYS A 432 13.03 3.19 26.05
N ASN A 433 12.43 3.93 25.11
CA ASN A 433 11.21 4.69 25.36
C ASN A 433 9.94 4.00 24.86
N ILE A 434 10.03 3.05 23.93
CA ILE A 434 8.92 2.16 23.59
C ILE A 434 8.80 0.98 24.58
N SER A 435 9.91 0.45 25.10
CA SER A 435 9.89 -0.61 26.13
C SER A 435 9.24 -0.17 27.46
N LYS A 436 9.29 1.12 27.78
CA LYS A 436 8.57 1.71 28.93
C LYS A 436 7.04 1.79 28.73
N ARG A 437 6.53 1.64 27.50
CA ARG A 437 5.08 1.75 27.19
C ARG A 437 4.32 0.43 27.36
N SER A 438 4.97 -0.70 27.15
CA SER A 438 4.39 -2.05 27.25
C SER A 438 5.46 -3.05 27.69
N GLN A 439 5.13 -3.89 28.66
CA GLN A 439 6.02 -4.93 29.17
C GLN A 439 6.20 -6.05 28.13
N ILE A 440 5.15 -6.41 27.40
CA ILE A 440 5.20 -7.40 26.32
C ILE A 440 6.07 -6.89 25.16
N VAL A 441 5.97 -5.61 24.80
CA VAL A 441 6.91 -5.00 23.81
C VAL A 441 8.34 -5.07 24.32
N ALA A 442 8.58 -4.80 25.61
CA ALA A 442 9.91 -4.93 26.21
C ALA A 442 10.43 -6.38 26.20
N HIS A 443 9.59 -7.38 26.49
CA HIS A 443 9.95 -8.80 26.42
C HIS A 443 10.30 -9.23 24.98
N GLN A 444 9.48 -8.85 23.99
CA GLN A 444 9.72 -9.16 22.57
C GLN A 444 10.99 -8.48 22.04
N LEU A 445 11.28 -7.25 22.51
CA LEU A 445 12.57 -6.59 22.26
C LEU A 445 13.73 -7.36 22.90
N ILE A 446 13.64 -7.79 24.15
CA ILE A 446 14.71 -8.54 24.84
C ILE A 446 14.99 -9.87 24.12
N TRP A 447 13.97 -10.65 23.77
CA TRP A 447 14.14 -11.89 22.97
C TRP A 447 14.85 -11.61 21.64
N ASN A 448 14.40 -10.60 20.89
CA ASN A 448 14.99 -10.29 19.59
C ASN A 448 16.43 -9.76 19.70
N MET A 449 16.73 -8.95 20.71
CA MET A 449 18.09 -8.51 20.99
C MET A 449 18.97 -9.70 21.36
N GLN A 450 18.53 -10.57 22.27
CA GLN A 450 19.25 -11.79 22.68
C GLN A 450 19.60 -12.69 21.49
N THR A 451 18.65 -12.97 20.59
CA THR A 451 18.93 -13.73 19.35
C THR A 451 19.99 -13.07 18.46
N ASN A 452 20.04 -11.73 18.41
CA ASN A 452 20.97 -10.99 17.53
C ASN A 452 22.31 -10.60 18.22
N MET A 453 22.55 -11.02 19.46
CA MET A 453 23.88 -10.85 20.08
C MET A 453 24.95 -11.72 19.41
N PHE A 454 24.55 -12.87 18.84
CA PHE A 454 25.44 -13.85 18.23
C PHE A 454 25.12 -14.06 16.74
N MET A 455 26.16 -14.39 15.98
CA MET A 455 26.08 -14.70 14.55
C MET A 455 25.73 -16.18 14.30
N ASP A 456 25.98 -17.06 15.27
CA ASP A 456 25.86 -18.51 15.17
C ASP A 456 24.80 -19.10 16.12
N GLU A 457 24.39 -20.34 15.83
CA GLU A 457 23.37 -21.07 16.58
C GLU A 457 23.87 -21.58 17.95
N ASP A 458 25.19 -21.75 18.11
CA ASP A 458 25.84 -22.35 19.29
C ASP A 458 26.48 -21.30 20.24
N GLN A 459 26.24 -20.01 20.01
CA GLN A 459 26.69 -18.86 20.84
C GLN A 459 28.22 -18.71 20.98
N GLN A 460 28.99 -19.11 19.97
CA GLN A 460 30.45 -19.05 19.96
C GLN A 460 30.97 -17.73 19.35
N HIS A 461 30.22 -17.12 18.44
CA HIS A 461 30.62 -15.96 17.64
C HIS A 461 29.69 -14.76 17.90
N ARG A 462 30.11 -13.86 18.79
CA ARG A 462 29.43 -12.58 19.06
C ARG A 462 29.42 -11.69 17.80
N ASP A 463 28.34 -10.92 17.55
CA ASP A 463 28.36 -9.89 16.50
C ASP A 463 29.31 -8.74 16.94
N PRO A 464 30.39 -8.45 16.19
CA PRO A 464 31.40 -7.47 16.60
C PRO A 464 30.95 -6.00 16.48
N ASN A 465 29.70 -5.74 16.08
CA ASN A 465 29.10 -4.41 15.96
C ASN A 465 27.88 -4.26 16.90
N LEU A 466 27.17 -5.35 17.14
CA LEU A 466 25.92 -5.34 17.92
C LEU A 466 26.07 -5.84 19.36
N TYR A 467 26.97 -6.79 19.67
CA TYR A 467 26.98 -7.49 20.98
C TYR A 467 26.95 -6.53 22.18
N ASP A 468 27.94 -5.64 22.30
CA ASP A 468 28.07 -4.74 23.45
C ASP A 468 26.90 -3.74 23.56
N CYS A 469 26.37 -3.30 22.41
CA CYS A 469 25.23 -2.40 22.32
C CYS A 469 23.93 -3.09 22.78
N LEU A 470 23.69 -4.31 22.28
CA LEU A 470 22.53 -5.12 22.64
C LEU A 470 22.60 -5.61 24.09
N GLU A 471 23.78 -5.93 24.61
CA GLU A 471 23.98 -6.27 26.02
C GLU A 471 23.63 -5.08 26.91
N ALA A 472 24.25 -3.91 26.69
CA ALA A 472 24.00 -2.71 27.47
C ALA A 472 22.53 -2.25 27.40
N LEU A 473 21.90 -2.33 26.22
CA LEU A 473 20.50 -1.96 26.02
C LEU A 473 19.54 -2.95 26.70
N SER A 474 19.79 -4.26 26.60
CA SER A 474 19.01 -5.29 27.28
C SER A 474 19.11 -5.13 28.80
N GLN A 475 20.32 -4.96 29.35
CA GLN A 475 20.52 -4.76 30.79
C GLN A 475 19.89 -3.45 31.27
N ASN A 476 19.87 -2.39 30.46
CA ASN A 476 19.19 -1.14 30.80
C ASN A 476 17.66 -1.31 30.89
N ILE A 477 17.05 -2.10 30.01
CA ILE A 477 15.61 -2.42 30.07
C ILE A 477 15.32 -3.33 31.27
N ILE A 478 16.09 -4.41 31.46
CA ILE A 478 15.90 -5.37 32.57
C ILE A 478 16.06 -4.70 33.94
N SER A 479 17.03 -3.78 34.09
CA SER A 479 17.21 -2.99 35.32
C SER A 479 16.15 -1.89 35.53
N SER A 480 15.40 -1.51 34.49
CA SER A 480 14.26 -0.60 34.62
C SER A 480 12.99 -1.30 35.16
N PHE A 481 12.90 -2.63 35.02
CA PHE A 481 11.77 -3.40 35.56
C PHE A 481 11.80 -3.42 37.09
N SER A 482 10.64 -3.17 37.70
CA SER A 482 10.47 -3.18 39.15
C SER A 482 9.11 -3.79 39.55
N GLY A 483 8.97 -4.17 40.83
CA GLY A 483 7.73 -4.71 41.39
C GLY A 483 7.17 -5.89 40.58
N ALA A 484 5.90 -5.78 40.19
CA ALA A 484 5.19 -6.80 39.41
C ALA A 484 5.75 -7.02 38.00
N ALA A 485 6.30 -5.98 37.35
CA ALA A 485 6.84 -6.07 35.99
C ALA A 485 8.08 -6.97 35.95
N LYS A 486 8.99 -6.78 36.91
CA LYS A 486 10.18 -7.64 37.04
C LYS A 486 9.79 -9.10 37.32
N ARG A 487 8.82 -9.34 38.21
CA ARG A 487 8.31 -10.69 38.49
C ARG A 487 7.61 -11.33 37.28
N PHE A 488 6.94 -10.54 36.44
CA PHE A 488 6.35 -11.02 35.19
C PHE A 488 7.43 -11.42 34.17
N TYR A 489 8.43 -10.57 33.94
CA TYR A 489 9.59 -10.88 33.10
C TYR A 489 10.32 -12.16 33.55
N GLU A 490 10.65 -12.26 34.84
CA GLU A 490 11.36 -13.42 35.41
C GLU A 490 10.55 -14.72 35.28
N ARG A 491 9.24 -14.67 35.53
CA ARG A 491 8.31 -15.80 35.37
C ARG A 491 8.20 -16.26 33.91
N GLU A 492 8.03 -15.32 33.00
CA GLU A 492 7.86 -15.57 31.55
C GLU A 492 9.11 -16.22 30.93
N PHE A 493 10.29 -15.68 31.23
CA PHE A 493 11.56 -16.17 30.68
C PHE A 493 11.99 -17.51 31.32
N ASP A 494 11.74 -17.73 32.62
CA ASP A 494 11.97 -19.03 33.27
C ASP A 494 11.07 -20.13 32.69
N PHE A 495 9.76 -19.85 32.54
CA PHE A 495 8.78 -20.81 32.06
C PHE A 495 9.08 -21.26 30.62
N PHE A 496 9.29 -20.32 29.69
CA PHE A 496 9.60 -20.68 28.30
C PHE A 496 11.05 -21.10 28.08
N GLY A 497 11.99 -20.72 28.95
CA GLY A 497 13.33 -21.30 29.00
C GLY A 497 13.26 -22.81 29.29
N LYS A 498 12.51 -23.22 30.33
CA LYS A 498 12.28 -24.62 30.69
C LYS A 498 11.59 -25.42 29.58
N ILE A 499 10.58 -24.84 28.93
CA ILE A 499 9.88 -25.49 27.79
C ILE A 499 10.85 -25.65 26.60
N THR A 500 11.55 -24.59 26.20
CA THR A 500 12.49 -24.63 25.07
C THR A 500 13.60 -25.66 25.29
N ALA A 501 14.14 -25.76 26.52
CA ALA A 501 15.19 -26.72 26.90
C ALA A 501 14.81 -28.19 26.65
N VAL A 502 13.52 -28.55 26.64
CA VAL A 502 13.07 -29.93 26.32
C VAL A 502 13.53 -30.37 24.93
N SER A 503 13.56 -29.46 23.94
CA SER A 503 14.06 -29.79 22.59
C SER A 503 15.57 -30.14 22.60
N GLY A 504 16.34 -29.47 23.46
CA GLY A 504 17.75 -29.79 23.71
C GLY A 504 17.94 -31.15 24.37
N GLU A 505 17.19 -31.46 25.43
CA GLU A 505 17.26 -32.75 26.14
C GLU A 505 16.99 -33.93 25.18
N ILE A 506 15.91 -33.84 24.39
CA ILE A 506 15.49 -34.95 23.52
C ILE A 506 16.37 -35.14 22.27
N ARG A 507 17.25 -34.17 21.93
CA ARG A 507 18.18 -34.26 20.79
C ARG A 507 19.11 -35.46 20.90
N SER A 508 19.47 -35.86 22.12
CA SER A 508 20.34 -37.01 22.43
C SER A 508 19.73 -38.38 22.16
N PHE A 509 18.39 -38.52 22.19
CA PHE A 509 17.69 -39.79 22.04
C PHE A 509 17.48 -40.16 20.55
N PRO A 510 17.51 -41.44 20.16
CA PRO A 510 17.32 -41.86 18.77
C PRO A 510 15.90 -41.54 18.25
N LYS A 511 15.75 -41.31 16.94
CA LYS A 511 14.45 -41.05 16.30
C LYS A 511 13.50 -42.24 16.54
N GLY A 512 12.30 -41.97 17.05
CA GLY A 512 11.26 -42.99 17.27
C GLY A 512 10.57 -42.87 18.62
N ILE A 513 10.14 -44.02 19.16
CA ILE A 513 9.34 -44.12 20.39
C ILE A 513 10.13 -43.60 21.61
N GLU A 514 11.43 -43.89 21.70
CA GLU A 514 12.29 -43.46 22.81
C GLU A 514 12.33 -41.94 22.96
N ARG A 515 12.63 -41.20 21.89
CA ARG A 515 12.60 -39.73 21.88
C ARG A 515 11.21 -39.18 22.21
N LYS A 516 10.12 -39.85 21.81
CA LYS A 516 8.75 -39.44 22.20
C LYS A 516 8.50 -39.65 23.69
N ASN A 517 8.93 -40.78 24.25
CA ASN A 517 8.79 -41.06 25.68
C ASN A 517 9.66 -40.10 26.53
N ALA A 518 10.87 -39.77 26.07
CA ALA A 518 11.72 -38.74 26.68
C ALA A 518 11.03 -37.36 26.67
N CYS A 519 10.49 -36.94 25.51
CA CYS A 519 9.74 -35.68 25.36
C CYS A 519 8.54 -35.59 26.30
N LEU A 520 7.71 -36.63 26.37
CA LEU A 520 6.57 -36.70 27.28
C LEU A 520 6.99 -36.71 28.76
N THR A 521 8.11 -37.35 29.09
CA THR A 521 8.66 -37.39 30.45
C THR A 521 9.19 -36.02 30.87
N ALA A 522 9.94 -35.33 29.99
CA ALA A 522 10.48 -34.00 30.24
C ALA A 522 9.37 -32.94 30.35
N LEU A 523 8.39 -32.95 29.44
CA LEU A 523 7.24 -32.04 29.48
C LEU A 523 6.44 -32.20 30.79
N LYS A 524 6.30 -33.42 31.30
CA LYS A 524 5.63 -33.72 32.60
C LYS A 524 6.39 -33.24 33.83
N ARG A 525 7.64 -32.77 33.72
CA ARG A 525 8.36 -32.10 34.82
C ARG A 525 8.03 -30.62 34.94
N ILE A 526 7.44 -30.02 33.90
CA ILE A 526 7.17 -28.58 33.84
C ILE A 526 5.80 -28.29 34.45
N GLN A 527 5.75 -27.39 35.44
CA GLN A 527 4.50 -26.87 35.98
C GLN A 527 4.12 -25.55 35.28
N VAL A 528 2.83 -25.37 35.01
CA VAL A 528 2.29 -24.16 34.39
C VAL A 528 2.42 -22.99 35.36
N GLN A 529 2.94 -21.86 34.88
CA GLN A 529 3.08 -20.64 35.67
C GLN A 529 1.96 -19.66 35.30
N PRO A 530 1.02 -19.34 36.22
CA PRO A 530 -0.12 -18.47 35.91
C PRO A 530 0.31 -17.07 35.46
N GLY A 531 -0.42 -16.48 34.51
CA GLY A 531 -0.14 -15.14 34.01
C GLY A 531 1.07 -15.06 33.05
N CYS A 532 1.45 -16.17 32.42
CA CYS A 532 2.35 -16.19 31.27
C CYS A 532 1.57 -16.19 29.95
N TYR A 533 2.19 -15.77 28.85
CA TYR A 533 1.58 -15.79 27.50
C TYR A 533 2.38 -16.67 26.55
N LEU A 534 1.83 -17.06 25.39
CA LEU A 534 2.63 -17.82 24.43
C LEU A 534 3.58 -16.85 23.68
N PRO A 535 4.91 -17.04 23.63
CA PRO A 535 5.83 -16.07 23.02
C PRO A 535 5.48 -15.69 21.57
N SER A 536 5.01 -16.65 20.77
CA SER A 536 4.53 -16.40 19.41
C SER A 536 3.16 -15.73 19.34
N ASN A 537 2.34 -15.78 20.38
CA ASN A 537 1.00 -15.17 20.43
C ASN A 537 0.78 -14.30 21.70
N PRO A 538 1.34 -13.08 21.76
CA PRO A 538 1.23 -12.15 22.90
C PRO A 538 -0.20 -11.66 23.26
N GLU A 539 -1.23 -12.08 22.52
CA GLU A 539 -2.63 -11.80 22.86
C GLU A 539 -3.31 -12.96 23.64
N ALA A 540 -2.58 -14.06 23.88
CA ALA A 540 -3.10 -15.31 24.43
C ALA A 540 -2.35 -15.76 25.69
N MET A 541 -3.03 -15.69 26.85
CA MET A 541 -2.51 -16.11 28.15
C MET A 541 -2.61 -17.63 28.30
N VAL A 542 -1.57 -18.28 28.83
CA VAL A 542 -1.55 -19.72 29.08
C VAL A 542 -2.33 -20.06 30.34
N LEU A 543 -3.24 -21.03 30.23
CA LEU A 543 -4.03 -21.59 31.33
C LEU A 543 -3.52 -22.99 31.74
N ASP A 544 -3.13 -23.83 30.79
CA ASP A 544 -2.75 -25.24 31.03
C ASP A 544 -1.88 -25.82 29.90
N ILE A 545 -1.23 -26.97 30.13
CA ILE A 545 -0.45 -27.76 29.15
C ILE A 545 -1.10 -29.14 28.94
N ASP A 546 -1.28 -29.55 27.68
CA ASP A 546 -1.58 -30.95 27.35
C ASP A 546 -0.29 -31.77 27.49
N TYR A 547 -0.06 -32.31 28.67
CA TYR A 547 1.09 -33.15 29.01
C TYR A 547 1.21 -34.44 28.20
N ASN A 548 0.20 -34.80 27.39
CA ASN A 548 0.23 -35.96 26.50
C ASN A 548 0.41 -35.57 25.02
N SER A 549 0.43 -34.27 24.69
CA SER A 549 0.65 -33.77 23.32
C SER A 549 2.08 -33.89 22.81
N GLY A 550 3.06 -33.96 23.72
CA GLY A 550 4.50 -33.91 23.42
C GLY A 550 4.92 -34.84 22.28
N THR A 551 5.20 -34.25 21.12
CA THR A 551 5.46 -34.99 19.88
C THR A 551 6.70 -34.43 19.17
N PRO A 552 7.84 -35.14 19.20
CA PRO A 552 9.02 -34.78 18.41
C PRO A 552 8.76 -34.86 16.90
N MET A 553 9.29 -33.90 16.14
CA MET A 553 9.17 -33.89 14.68
C MET A 553 10.12 -34.92 14.04
N GLN A 554 9.68 -35.52 12.93
CA GLN A 554 10.37 -36.68 12.33
C GLN A 554 11.53 -36.30 11.40
N SER A 555 11.42 -35.18 10.67
CA SER A 555 12.40 -34.74 9.66
C SER A 555 13.72 -34.28 10.29
N ALA A 556 13.66 -33.26 11.14
CA ALA A 556 14.84 -32.51 11.60
C ALA A 556 15.81 -33.31 12.50
N ALA A 557 17.11 -33.19 12.20
CA ALA A 557 18.20 -33.69 13.04
C ALA A 557 18.27 -32.94 14.39
N LYS A 558 17.90 -31.65 14.39
CA LYS A 558 17.91 -30.72 15.53
C LYS A 558 16.80 -30.99 16.58
N ALA A 559 15.94 -31.99 16.35
CA ALA A 559 14.93 -32.51 17.30
C ALA A 559 13.94 -31.49 17.92
N PRO A 560 13.27 -30.63 17.11
CA PRO A 560 12.16 -29.83 17.58
C PRO A 560 10.94 -30.70 17.95
N TYR A 561 10.07 -30.17 18.81
CA TYR A 561 8.85 -30.87 19.23
C TYR A 561 7.64 -29.95 19.34
N LEU A 562 6.46 -30.53 19.18
CA LEU A 562 5.16 -29.88 19.33
C LEU A 562 4.62 -30.11 20.75
N ALA A 563 4.09 -29.04 21.36
CA ALA A 563 3.25 -29.07 22.56
C ALA A 563 1.95 -28.28 22.33
N ARG A 564 0.89 -28.65 23.07
CA ARG A 564 -0.40 -27.94 23.06
C ARG A 564 -0.66 -27.28 24.41
N PHE A 565 -1.14 -26.05 24.36
CA PHE A 565 -1.46 -25.20 25.49
C PHE A 565 -2.94 -24.85 25.46
N ARG A 566 -3.60 -24.88 26.62
CA ARG A 566 -4.92 -24.26 26.78
C ARG A 566 -4.69 -22.77 26.97
N VAL A 567 -5.26 -21.94 26.12
CA VAL A 567 -5.00 -20.50 26.10
C VAL A 567 -6.27 -19.67 26.13
N TYR A 568 -6.15 -18.49 26.72
CA TYR A 568 -7.19 -17.49 26.89
C TYR A 568 -6.85 -16.23 26.08
N ARG A 569 -7.65 -15.92 25.04
CA ARG A 569 -7.43 -14.72 24.22
C ARG A 569 -8.07 -13.49 24.84
N CYS A 570 -7.26 -12.46 25.06
CA CYS A 570 -7.67 -11.20 25.69
C CYS A 570 -6.98 -9.94 25.13
N GLY A 571 -5.98 -10.10 24.26
CA GLY A 571 -5.24 -8.95 23.70
C GLY A 571 -4.21 -8.37 24.67
N ILE A 572 -3.26 -7.60 24.13
CA ILE A 572 -2.04 -7.17 24.84
C ILE A 572 -2.37 -6.43 26.14
N THR A 573 -3.24 -5.41 26.12
CA THR A 573 -3.51 -4.56 27.29
C THR A 573 -4.19 -5.30 28.45
N GLU A 574 -5.16 -6.18 28.16
CA GLU A 574 -5.82 -6.98 29.21
C GLU A 574 -4.86 -8.05 29.74
N LEU A 575 -4.05 -8.67 28.87
CA LEU A 575 -3.06 -9.65 29.26
C LEU A 575 -1.98 -9.04 30.17
N GLU A 576 -1.44 -7.87 29.82
CA GLU A 576 -0.50 -7.15 30.69
C GLU A 576 -1.10 -6.83 32.06
N THR A 577 -2.36 -6.38 32.08
CA THR A 577 -3.07 -6.07 33.33
C THR A 577 -3.20 -7.32 34.20
N ARG A 578 -3.73 -8.42 33.67
CA ARG A 578 -3.88 -9.71 34.40
C ARG A 578 -2.52 -10.30 34.83
N ALA A 579 -1.51 -10.24 33.96
CA ALA A 579 -0.17 -10.77 34.26
C ALA A 579 0.51 -10.00 35.41
N MET A 580 0.23 -8.69 35.52
CA MET A 580 0.68 -7.81 36.60
C MET A 580 -0.12 -8.02 37.89
N GLU A 581 -1.43 -8.26 37.81
CA GLU A 581 -2.28 -8.64 38.95
C GLU A 581 -1.80 -9.95 39.60
N VAL A 582 -1.59 -11.00 38.80
CA VAL A 582 -1.01 -12.28 39.26
C VAL A 582 0.39 -12.08 39.86
N SER A 583 1.20 -11.18 39.28
CA SER A 583 2.49 -10.79 39.86
C SER A 583 2.40 -10.00 41.15
N ASN A 584 1.24 -9.47 41.55
CA ASN A 584 1.02 -8.81 42.84
C ASN A 584 0.40 -9.75 43.88
N ASN A 585 -0.59 -10.55 43.48
CA ASN A 585 -1.35 -11.45 44.35
C ASN A 585 -1.14 -12.93 43.95
N PRO A 586 0.02 -13.56 44.25
CA PRO A 586 0.28 -14.94 43.86
C PRO A 586 -0.65 -15.97 44.54
N ASN A 587 -1.35 -15.58 45.61
CA ASN A 587 -2.25 -16.45 46.37
C ASN A 587 -3.74 -16.26 46.04
N SER A 588 -4.14 -15.32 45.18
CA SER A 588 -5.56 -15.14 44.81
C SER A 588 -5.99 -16.17 43.77
N GLN A 589 -6.29 -17.39 44.22
CA GLN A 589 -6.87 -18.46 43.38
C GLN A 589 -8.40 -18.39 43.26
N GLU A 590 -9.05 -17.41 43.89
CA GLU A 590 -10.51 -17.33 43.96
C GLU A 590 -11.13 -16.51 42.80
N ASP A 591 -12.11 -17.13 42.15
CA ASP A 591 -13.11 -16.54 41.24
C ASP A 591 -12.65 -15.70 40.03
N ALA A 592 -11.71 -16.22 39.25
CA ALA A 592 -11.48 -15.83 37.84
C ALA A 592 -12.65 -16.24 36.88
N LYS A 593 -13.90 -16.19 37.35
CA LYS A 593 -15.11 -16.73 36.69
C LYS A 593 -16.13 -15.66 36.26
N MET A 594 -15.69 -14.53 35.73
CA MET A 594 -16.57 -13.59 35.01
C MET A 594 -15.94 -13.13 33.69
N THR A 595 -16.76 -13.13 32.63
CA THR A 595 -16.43 -12.65 31.27
C THR A 595 -15.09 -13.14 30.72
N LEU A 596 -14.89 -14.46 30.73
CA LEU A 596 -13.89 -15.10 29.87
C LEU A 596 -14.35 -15.00 28.40
N GLY A 597 -13.56 -14.33 27.55
CA GLY A 597 -13.52 -14.58 26.11
C GLY A 597 -13.13 -16.01 25.72
N VAL A 598 -12.92 -16.26 24.43
CA VAL A 598 -12.83 -17.62 23.87
C VAL A 598 -11.57 -18.37 24.34
N GLU A 599 -11.76 -19.36 25.22
CA GLU A 599 -10.77 -20.40 25.50
C GLU A 599 -10.52 -21.28 24.27
N SER A 600 -9.27 -21.67 24.03
CA SER A 600 -8.91 -22.55 22.91
C SER A 600 -7.66 -23.38 23.22
N TRP A 601 -7.45 -24.46 22.45
CA TRP A 601 -6.20 -25.22 22.47
C TRP A 601 -5.29 -24.75 21.32
N GLN A 602 -4.20 -24.06 21.64
CA GLN A 602 -3.21 -23.60 20.67
C GLN A 602 -1.98 -24.52 20.71
N ALA A 603 -1.43 -24.85 19.55
CA ALA A 603 -0.24 -25.69 19.42
C ALA A 603 0.98 -24.86 19.01
N ALA A 604 2.14 -25.18 19.56
CA ALA A 604 3.41 -24.54 19.23
C ALA A 604 4.53 -25.58 19.10
N ILE A 605 5.45 -25.33 18.17
CA ILE A 605 6.70 -26.07 18.00
C ILE A 605 7.84 -25.26 18.61
N PHE A 606 8.70 -25.94 19.37
CA PHE A 606 9.93 -25.39 19.93
C PHE A 606 11.12 -25.95 19.14
N LYS A 607 11.89 -25.07 18.50
CA LYS A 607 13.16 -25.36 17.80
C LYS A 607 14.33 -24.91 18.68
N VAL A 608 15.38 -25.74 18.78
CA VAL A 608 16.66 -25.44 19.44
C VAL A 608 17.82 -25.82 18.52
N GLY A 609 18.82 -24.96 18.47
CA GLY A 609 19.94 -25.02 17.54
C GLY A 609 19.55 -24.77 16.08
N ASP A 610 18.51 -23.98 15.78
CA ASP A 610 18.01 -23.67 14.43
C ASP A 610 17.59 -22.18 14.31
N ASP A 611 18.15 -21.44 13.35
CA ASP A 611 17.89 -20.00 13.18
C ASP A 611 16.56 -19.67 12.46
N VAL A 612 15.53 -19.38 13.24
CA VAL A 612 14.19 -19.00 12.74
C VAL A 612 14.08 -17.55 12.24
N ARG A 613 15.15 -16.74 12.23
CA ARG A 613 15.11 -15.35 11.72
C ARG A 613 14.71 -15.27 10.23
N GLN A 614 15.01 -16.31 9.45
CA GLN A 614 14.59 -16.41 8.04
C GLN A 614 13.07 -16.57 7.91
N ASP A 615 12.46 -17.48 8.70
CA ASP A 615 11.00 -17.64 8.76
C ASP A 615 10.31 -16.32 9.15
N ILE A 616 10.82 -15.62 10.17
CA ILE A 616 10.27 -14.34 10.63
C ILE A 616 10.23 -13.32 9.47
N LEU A 617 11.33 -13.17 8.72
CA LEU A 617 11.38 -12.24 7.58
C LEU A 617 10.41 -12.62 6.45
N ALA A 618 10.27 -13.92 6.14
CA ALA A 618 9.30 -14.39 5.16
C ALA A 618 7.86 -14.09 5.63
N LEU A 619 7.54 -14.42 6.89
CA LEU A 619 6.22 -14.24 7.49
C LEU A 619 5.81 -12.77 7.66
N GLN A 620 6.76 -11.86 7.90
CA GLN A 620 6.52 -10.41 7.84
C GLN A 620 6.03 -9.99 6.45
N VAL A 621 6.66 -10.46 5.36
CA VAL A 621 6.24 -10.15 3.99
C VAL A 621 4.88 -10.78 3.67
N ILE A 622 4.64 -12.02 4.09
CA ILE A 622 3.33 -12.70 3.93
C ILE A 622 2.22 -11.94 4.66
N THR A 623 2.51 -11.41 5.86
CA THR A 623 1.58 -10.56 6.63
C THR A 623 1.27 -9.25 5.89
N ILE A 624 2.30 -8.57 5.36
CA ILE A 624 2.10 -7.35 4.57
C ILE A 624 1.25 -7.64 3.31
N PHE A 625 1.50 -8.74 2.60
CA PHE A 625 0.71 -9.13 1.43
C PHE A 625 -0.75 -9.43 1.79
N LYS A 626 -1.00 -10.13 2.91
CA LYS A 626 -2.35 -10.35 3.45
C LYS A 626 -3.07 -9.02 3.71
N ASN A 627 -2.39 -8.06 4.35
CA ASN A 627 -2.96 -6.74 4.63
C ASN A 627 -3.29 -5.97 3.33
N ILE A 628 -2.43 -6.07 2.31
CA ILE A 628 -2.65 -5.47 0.99
C ILE A 628 -3.87 -6.09 0.29
N PHE A 629 -3.98 -7.42 0.26
CA PHE A 629 -5.11 -8.11 -0.34
C PHE A 629 -6.43 -7.75 0.35
N GLN A 630 -6.43 -7.70 1.69
CA GLN A 630 -7.58 -7.24 2.46
C GLN A 630 -7.95 -5.77 2.18
N GLN A 631 -6.98 -4.86 2.10
CA GLN A 631 -7.21 -3.44 1.78
C GLN A 631 -7.86 -3.26 0.39
N VAL A 632 -7.39 -4.02 -0.61
CA VAL A 632 -7.95 -4.00 -1.98
C VAL A 632 -9.32 -4.71 -2.04
N GLY A 633 -9.56 -5.69 -1.19
CA GLY A 633 -10.74 -6.56 -1.26
C GLY A 633 -10.56 -7.79 -2.15
N LEU A 634 -9.31 -8.22 -2.39
CA LEU A 634 -9.02 -9.49 -3.06
C LEU A 634 -9.29 -10.66 -2.10
N ASP A 635 -10.14 -11.59 -2.53
CA ASP A 635 -10.52 -12.81 -1.82
C ASP A 635 -9.40 -13.87 -1.94
N LEU A 636 -8.24 -13.55 -1.36
CA LEU A 636 -7.02 -14.35 -1.35
C LEU A 636 -6.70 -14.82 0.06
N PHE A 637 -6.37 -16.11 0.21
CA PHE A 637 -6.11 -16.71 1.51
C PHE A 637 -4.62 -16.76 1.82
N LEU A 638 -4.23 -16.23 3.00
CA LEU A 638 -2.89 -16.38 3.57
C LEU A 638 -2.97 -16.63 5.08
N PHE A 639 -2.19 -17.60 5.54
CA PHE A 639 -1.98 -17.92 6.95
C PHE A 639 -0.53 -17.61 7.37
N PRO A 640 -0.20 -16.35 7.70
CA PRO A 640 1.05 -16.03 8.38
C PRO A 640 0.96 -16.53 9.83
N TYR A 641 1.42 -17.76 10.06
CA TYR A 641 1.61 -18.29 11.41
C TYR A 641 2.69 -17.49 12.15
N ARG A 642 2.54 -17.28 13.45
CA ARG A 642 3.46 -16.41 14.21
C ARG A 642 4.71 -17.17 14.63
N VAL A 643 5.89 -16.54 14.45
CA VAL A 643 7.20 -17.08 14.84
C VAL A 643 7.94 -16.02 15.64
N VAL A 644 8.56 -16.43 16.74
CA VAL A 644 9.42 -15.58 17.58
C VAL A 644 10.71 -16.35 17.88
N ALA A 645 11.85 -15.72 17.60
CA ALA A 645 13.15 -16.20 18.06
C ALA A 645 13.32 -15.76 19.52
N THR A 646 13.67 -16.70 20.42
CA THR A 646 13.73 -16.47 21.87
C THR A 646 15.14 -16.43 22.42
N ALA A 647 16.11 -16.99 21.69
CA ALA A 647 17.55 -16.90 21.94
C ALA A 647 18.31 -17.19 20.62
N PRO A 648 19.65 -17.10 20.57
CA PRO A 648 20.41 -17.57 19.40
C PRO A 648 20.11 -19.06 19.13
N GLY A 649 19.84 -19.40 17.87
CA GLY A 649 19.43 -20.74 17.46
C GLY A 649 18.13 -21.26 18.11
N CYS A 650 17.32 -20.43 18.78
CA CYS A 650 16.12 -20.91 19.49
C CYS A 650 14.87 -20.15 19.05
N GLY A 651 13.77 -20.88 18.84
CA GLY A 651 12.54 -20.29 18.33
C GLY A 651 11.26 -21.03 18.69
N VAL A 652 10.18 -20.26 18.84
CA VAL A 652 8.81 -20.71 19.06
C VAL A 652 7.99 -20.43 17.81
N ILE A 653 7.42 -21.48 17.23
CA ILE A 653 6.65 -21.45 15.98
C ILE A 653 5.21 -21.83 16.29
N GLU A 654 4.24 -21.00 15.94
CA GLU A 654 2.81 -21.35 15.97
C GLU A 654 2.51 -22.48 14.97
N CYS A 655 1.84 -23.54 15.42
CA CYS A 655 1.39 -24.59 14.51
C CYS A 655 0.13 -24.15 13.75
N VAL A 656 0.11 -24.37 12.44
CA VAL A 656 -1.09 -24.19 11.60
C VAL A 656 -2.23 -25.08 12.14
N PRO A 657 -3.37 -24.52 12.57
CA PRO A 657 -4.45 -25.29 13.16
C PRO A 657 -5.17 -26.13 12.10
N ASN A 658 -5.65 -27.31 12.49
CA ASN A 658 -6.42 -28.24 11.64
C ASN A 658 -5.75 -28.77 10.36
N ALA A 659 -4.51 -28.40 10.05
CA ALA A 659 -3.82 -28.79 8.82
C ALA A 659 -2.93 -30.04 8.96
N LYS A 660 -2.66 -30.70 7.82
CA LYS A 660 -1.70 -31.82 7.64
C LYS A 660 -0.77 -31.51 6.48
N SER A 661 0.46 -32.05 6.46
CA SER A 661 1.32 -31.95 5.27
C SER A 661 0.85 -32.89 4.14
N ARG A 662 1.13 -32.55 2.87
CA ARG A 662 0.86 -33.41 1.70
C ARG A 662 1.55 -34.77 1.85
N ASP A 663 2.76 -34.79 2.41
CA ASP A 663 3.49 -35.98 2.83
C ASP A 663 2.68 -36.84 3.82
N GLN A 664 2.21 -36.24 4.93
CA GLN A 664 1.45 -36.95 5.95
C GLN A 664 0.13 -37.50 5.41
N LEU A 665 -0.53 -36.77 4.50
CA LEU A 665 -1.71 -37.24 3.79
C LEU A 665 -1.37 -38.47 2.94
N GLY A 666 -0.34 -38.41 2.10
CA GLY A 666 0.08 -39.53 1.25
C GLY A 666 0.39 -40.80 2.05
N ARG A 667 1.14 -40.67 3.16
CA ARG A 667 1.42 -41.80 4.07
C ARG A 667 0.18 -42.35 4.80
N GLN A 668 -0.92 -41.61 4.87
CA GLN A 668 -2.15 -42.02 5.58
C GLN A 668 -3.22 -42.61 4.65
N THR A 669 -3.23 -42.25 3.37
CA THR A 669 -4.27 -42.67 2.41
C THR A 669 -3.73 -43.49 1.23
N ASP A 670 -2.41 -43.61 1.07
CA ASP A 670 -1.76 -44.25 -0.09
C ASP A 670 -2.28 -43.71 -1.44
N SER A 671 -2.62 -42.41 -1.45
CA SER A 671 -3.39 -41.75 -2.50
C SER A 671 -2.81 -40.39 -2.88
N GLY A 672 -3.16 -39.92 -4.08
CA GLY A 672 -2.83 -38.59 -4.56
C GLY A 672 -3.59 -37.48 -3.82
N LEU A 673 -3.17 -36.21 -4.01
CA LEU A 673 -3.85 -35.06 -3.40
C LEU A 673 -5.26 -34.85 -3.96
N TYR A 674 -5.45 -35.13 -5.25
CA TYR A 674 -6.75 -35.03 -5.92
C TYR A 674 -7.72 -36.11 -5.40
N GLU A 675 -7.24 -37.33 -5.22
CA GLU A 675 -7.95 -38.46 -4.64
C GLU A 675 -8.29 -38.21 -3.17
N TYR A 676 -7.39 -37.56 -2.41
CA TYR A 676 -7.70 -37.07 -1.06
C TYR A 676 -8.84 -36.05 -1.07
N PHE A 677 -8.84 -35.10 -2.01
CA PHE A 677 -9.95 -34.14 -2.15
C PHE A 677 -11.27 -34.85 -2.49
N LEU A 678 -11.25 -35.83 -3.40
CA LEU A 678 -12.45 -36.63 -3.73
C LEU A 678 -12.97 -37.43 -2.53
N HIS A 679 -12.08 -38.05 -1.75
CA HIS A 679 -12.45 -38.79 -0.54
C HIS A 679 -12.95 -37.87 0.60
N GLN A 680 -12.36 -36.68 0.74
CA GLN A 680 -12.65 -35.77 1.85
C GLN A 680 -13.87 -34.88 1.61
N TYR A 681 -14.15 -34.53 0.35
CA TYR A 681 -15.18 -33.55 -0.03
C TYR A 681 -16.23 -34.09 -1.02
N GLY A 682 -16.13 -35.35 -1.44
CA GLY A 682 -17.05 -35.96 -2.41
C GLY A 682 -16.63 -35.71 -3.86
N ASP A 683 -17.53 -35.96 -4.81
CA ASP A 683 -17.24 -35.81 -6.24
C ASP A 683 -17.10 -34.34 -6.67
N GLU A 684 -16.56 -34.11 -7.87
CA GLU A 684 -16.35 -32.76 -8.41
C GLU A 684 -17.60 -31.88 -8.51
N SER A 685 -18.81 -32.44 -8.50
CA SER A 685 -20.08 -31.68 -8.53
C SER A 685 -20.65 -31.35 -7.14
N SER A 686 -20.08 -31.90 -6.06
CA SER A 686 -20.52 -31.61 -4.69
C SER A 686 -20.25 -30.14 -4.31
N LYS A 687 -21.02 -29.61 -3.36
CA LYS A 687 -20.83 -28.23 -2.88
C LYS A 687 -19.55 -28.11 -2.07
N GLU A 688 -19.25 -29.18 -1.35
CA GLU A 688 -18.13 -29.34 -0.45
C GLU A 688 -16.81 -29.37 -1.25
N PHE A 689 -16.76 -30.12 -2.35
CA PHE A 689 -15.61 -30.12 -3.26
C PHE A 689 -15.46 -28.77 -3.95
N GLN A 690 -16.55 -28.15 -4.42
CA GLN A 690 -16.46 -26.83 -5.05
C GLN A 690 -16.00 -25.73 -4.07
N ALA A 691 -16.41 -25.79 -2.80
CA ALA A 691 -15.91 -24.91 -1.75
C ALA A 691 -14.42 -25.15 -1.46
N ALA A 692 -14.01 -26.41 -1.28
CA ALA A 692 -12.62 -26.78 -1.06
C ALA A 692 -11.72 -26.42 -2.26
N ARG A 693 -12.22 -26.61 -3.50
CA ARG A 693 -11.56 -26.20 -4.75
C ARG A 693 -11.38 -24.70 -4.83
N ALA A 694 -12.38 -23.92 -4.42
CA ALA A 694 -12.29 -22.46 -4.37
C ALA A 694 -11.24 -22.00 -3.35
N ASN A 695 -11.27 -22.54 -2.13
CA ASN A 695 -10.31 -22.27 -1.08
C ASN A 695 -8.87 -22.67 -1.49
N PHE A 696 -8.73 -23.81 -2.16
CA PHE A 696 -7.49 -24.25 -2.80
C PHE A 696 -7.00 -23.23 -3.84
N VAL A 697 -7.83 -22.82 -4.80
CA VAL A 697 -7.46 -21.83 -5.84
C VAL A 697 -7.02 -20.49 -5.23
N LYS A 698 -7.77 -19.95 -4.26
CA LYS A 698 -7.46 -18.67 -3.59
C LYS A 698 -6.13 -18.69 -2.84
N SER A 699 -5.89 -19.76 -2.07
CA SER A 699 -4.67 -19.93 -1.29
C SER A 699 -3.47 -20.23 -2.19
N MET A 700 -3.65 -21.13 -3.17
CA MET A 700 -2.61 -21.50 -4.12
C MET A 700 -2.15 -20.30 -4.96
N ALA A 701 -3.05 -19.40 -5.37
CA ALA A 701 -2.69 -18.17 -6.09
C ALA A 701 -1.78 -17.26 -5.22
N ALA A 702 -2.15 -17.04 -3.96
CA ALA A 702 -1.40 -16.21 -3.05
C ALA A 702 -0.01 -16.79 -2.71
N TYR A 703 0.06 -18.08 -2.33
CA TYR A 703 1.33 -18.75 -2.03
C TYR A 703 2.21 -18.97 -3.27
N SER A 704 1.63 -19.09 -4.48
CA SER A 704 2.39 -19.10 -5.74
C SER A 704 3.13 -17.78 -5.98
N LEU A 705 2.45 -16.65 -5.77
CA LEU A 705 3.05 -15.33 -5.89
C LEU A 705 4.17 -15.10 -4.85
N ILE A 706 3.96 -15.52 -3.61
CA ILE A 706 4.98 -15.46 -2.56
C ILE A 706 6.18 -16.35 -2.92
N GLY A 707 5.94 -17.57 -3.40
CA GLY A 707 6.96 -18.50 -3.88
C GLY A 707 7.84 -17.88 -4.98
N TYR A 708 7.23 -17.16 -5.92
CA TYR A 708 7.93 -16.40 -6.95
C TYR A 708 8.72 -15.20 -6.37
N LEU A 709 8.07 -14.30 -5.63
CA LEU A 709 8.69 -13.04 -5.17
C LEU A 709 9.80 -13.25 -4.14
N LEU A 710 9.60 -14.17 -3.19
CA LEU A 710 10.62 -14.51 -2.19
C LEU A 710 11.60 -15.58 -2.66
N GLN A 711 11.36 -16.24 -3.81
CA GLN A 711 12.15 -17.38 -4.30
C GLN A 711 12.32 -18.46 -3.22
N ILE A 712 11.21 -18.89 -2.61
CA ILE A 712 11.21 -20.02 -1.67
C ILE A 712 11.45 -21.29 -2.47
N LYS A 713 12.53 -22.03 -2.17
CA LYS A 713 12.97 -23.18 -2.99
C LYS A 713 12.53 -24.53 -2.43
N ASP A 714 12.66 -24.77 -1.13
CA ASP A 714 12.39 -26.08 -0.51
C ASP A 714 10.88 -26.36 -0.28
N ARG A 715 10.15 -26.48 -1.39
CA ARG A 715 8.69 -26.69 -1.39
C ARG A 715 8.35 -28.16 -1.61
N HIS A 716 9.07 -29.05 -0.94
CA HIS A 716 8.81 -30.49 -0.96
C HIS A 716 7.46 -30.82 -0.29
N ASN A 717 6.90 -32.00 -0.54
CA ASN A 717 5.58 -32.39 -0.03
C ASN A 717 5.42 -32.37 1.51
N GLY A 718 6.52 -32.36 2.29
CA GLY A 718 6.49 -32.12 3.73
C GLY A 718 6.19 -30.66 4.15
N ASN A 719 6.51 -29.67 3.29
CA ASN A 719 6.46 -28.22 3.58
C ASN A 719 5.21 -27.55 2.99
N ILE A 720 4.33 -28.35 2.38
CA ILE A 720 3.04 -27.91 1.84
C ILE A 720 1.96 -28.55 2.71
N MET A 721 1.26 -27.74 3.48
CA MET A 721 0.13 -28.15 4.30
C MET A 721 -1.19 -27.91 3.59
N ILE A 722 -2.18 -28.75 3.92
CA ILE A 722 -3.57 -28.67 3.50
C ILE A 722 -4.43 -28.65 4.76
N ASP A 723 -5.35 -27.69 4.87
CA ASP A 723 -6.33 -27.64 5.97
C ASP A 723 -7.66 -28.36 5.64
N LYS A 724 -8.57 -28.41 6.62
CA LYS A 724 -9.89 -29.05 6.49
C LYS A 724 -10.86 -28.34 5.57
N ASP A 725 -10.55 -27.11 5.16
CA ASP A 725 -11.39 -26.28 4.29
C ASP A 725 -10.82 -26.23 2.86
N GLY A 726 -9.70 -26.91 2.59
CA GLY A 726 -9.06 -27.04 1.28
C GLY A 726 -7.92 -26.06 1.00
N HIS A 727 -7.54 -25.19 1.95
CA HIS A 727 -6.47 -24.21 1.71
C HIS A 727 -5.08 -24.86 1.66
N VAL A 728 -4.25 -24.39 0.73
CA VAL A 728 -2.81 -24.63 0.68
C VAL A 728 -2.10 -23.64 1.59
N ILE A 729 -1.20 -24.13 2.46
CA ILE A 729 -0.38 -23.31 3.35
C ILE A 729 1.07 -23.78 3.25
N HIS A 730 1.98 -22.91 2.80
CA HIS A 730 3.42 -23.21 2.85
C HIS A 730 3.98 -22.97 4.26
N ILE A 731 4.89 -23.84 4.69
CA ILE A 731 5.66 -23.75 5.93
C ILE A 731 7.17 -23.95 5.65
N ASP A 732 8.01 -23.61 6.63
CA ASP A 732 9.48 -23.67 6.61
C ASP A 732 10.12 -22.86 5.46
N PHE A 733 10.55 -21.64 5.79
CA PHE A 733 11.10 -20.68 4.82
C PHE A 733 12.64 -20.56 4.90
N GLY A 734 13.32 -21.54 5.50
CA GLY A 734 14.79 -21.56 5.61
C GLY A 734 15.53 -21.47 4.28
N PHE A 735 14.92 -21.91 3.17
CA PHE A 735 15.46 -21.79 1.81
C PHE A 735 14.70 -20.74 0.99
N MET A 736 15.13 -19.48 1.10
CA MET A 736 14.59 -18.33 0.38
C MET A 736 15.67 -17.50 -0.35
N PHE A 737 15.23 -16.57 -1.20
CA PHE A 737 16.05 -15.63 -1.98
C PHE A 737 17.14 -16.27 -2.85
N GLU A 738 18.39 -16.31 -2.36
CA GLU A 738 19.58 -16.83 -3.07
C GLU A 738 20.04 -18.20 -2.52
N SER A 739 19.30 -18.77 -1.56
CA SER A 739 19.55 -20.10 -1.01
C SER A 739 18.65 -21.16 -1.63
N SER A 740 19.20 -22.35 -1.89
CA SER A 740 18.47 -23.55 -2.31
C SER A 740 19.11 -24.80 -1.69
N PRO A 741 18.34 -25.89 -1.45
CA PRO A 741 18.88 -27.16 -0.99
C PRO A 741 19.93 -27.78 -1.92
N GLY A 742 20.51 -28.90 -1.49
CA GLY A 742 21.42 -29.71 -2.31
C GLY A 742 22.73 -29.00 -2.72
N GLY A 743 23.15 -27.95 -1.99
CA GLY A 743 24.34 -27.15 -2.33
C GLY A 743 24.04 -25.88 -3.14
N ASN A 744 22.77 -25.50 -3.27
CA ASN A 744 22.28 -24.33 -4.02
C ASN A 744 22.35 -24.48 -5.55
N ILE A 745 21.86 -25.62 -6.05
CA ILE A 745 21.80 -25.94 -7.49
C ILE A 745 20.77 -25.05 -8.22
N GLY A 746 19.79 -24.47 -7.50
CA GLY A 746 18.79 -23.55 -8.06
C GLY A 746 17.89 -24.19 -9.13
N PHE A 747 17.65 -25.49 -9.03
CA PHE A 747 16.96 -26.29 -10.04
C PHE A 747 15.43 -26.11 -10.00
N GLU A 748 14.90 -25.71 -8.85
CA GLU A 748 13.48 -25.63 -8.54
C GLU A 748 12.76 -24.55 -9.37
N PRO A 749 11.53 -24.81 -9.86
CA PRO A 749 10.78 -23.85 -10.68
C PRO A 749 10.44 -22.57 -9.90
N ASP A 750 9.96 -21.53 -10.58
CA ASP A 750 9.47 -20.32 -9.92
C ASP A 750 8.24 -20.62 -9.04
N ILE A 751 7.25 -21.32 -9.61
CA ILE A 751 6.03 -21.78 -8.91
C ILE A 751 6.01 -23.31 -8.92
N LYS A 752 5.58 -23.96 -7.82
CA LYS A 752 5.33 -25.41 -7.81
C LYS A 752 3.90 -25.67 -8.27
N LEU A 753 3.71 -26.18 -9.49
CA LEU A 753 2.43 -26.66 -10.01
C LEU A 753 2.56 -28.15 -10.35
N THR A 754 2.23 -29.02 -9.38
CA THR A 754 2.21 -30.48 -9.62
C THR A 754 0.95 -30.89 -10.39
N ASP A 755 0.97 -32.11 -10.92
CA ASP A 755 -0.14 -32.68 -11.69
C ASP A 755 -1.42 -32.77 -10.84
N GLU A 756 -1.31 -33.23 -9.59
CA GLU A 756 -2.43 -33.34 -8.65
C GLU A 756 -3.10 -31.99 -8.37
N MET A 757 -2.29 -30.93 -8.21
CA MET A 757 -2.76 -29.56 -7.98
C MET A 757 -3.52 -29.04 -9.21
N VAL A 758 -3.04 -29.37 -10.41
CA VAL A 758 -3.71 -29.04 -11.67
C VAL A 758 -5.01 -29.84 -11.83
N MET A 759 -5.06 -31.12 -11.44
CA MET A 759 -6.29 -31.93 -11.45
C MET A 759 -7.40 -31.33 -10.58
N ILE A 760 -7.09 -30.87 -9.35
CA ILE A 760 -8.05 -30.14 -8.51
C ILE A 760 -8.59 -28.88 -9.23
N MET A 761 -7.74 -28.19 -9.99
CA MET A 761 -8.11 -27.03 -10.81
C MET A 761 -8.76 -27.39 -12.18
N GLY A 762 -9.14 -28.65 -12.40
CA GLY A 762 -9.84 -29.13 -13.59
C GLY A 762 -8.94 -29.78 -14.67
N GLY A 763 -7.70 -30.13 -14.33
CA GLY A 763 -6.79 -30.95 -15.14
C GLY A 763 -6.21 -30.30 -16.40
N LYS A 764 -6.61 -29.07 -16.75
CA LYS A 764 -6.25 -28.38 -18.00
C LYS A 764 -6.16 -26.87 -17.82
N MET A 765 -5.33 -26.21 -18.63
CA MET A 765 -5.18 -24.74 -18.59
C MET A 765 -6.45 -23.98 -19.00
N GLU A 766 -7.30 -24.61 -19.82
CA GLU A 766 -8.54 -24.02 -20.31
C GLU A 766 -9.68 -24.07 -19.28
N ALA A 767 -9.52 -24.84 -18.20
CA ALA A 767 -10.55 -25.07 -17.19
C ALA A 767 -10.88 -23.78 -16.41
N PRO A 768 -12.16 -23.55 -16.01
CA PRO A 768 -12.56 -22.33 -15.32
C PRO A 768 -11.78 -22.06 -14.01
N ALA A 769 -11.52 -23.10 -13.21
CA ALA A 769 -10.78 -22.97 -11.96
C ALA A 769 -9.29 -22.62 -12.20
N PHE A 770 -8.64 -23.19 -13.22
CA PHE A 770 -7.28 -22.82 -13.59
C PHE A 770 -7.19 -21.40 -14.17
N LYS A 771 -8.17 -20.98 -14.98
CA LYS A 771 -8.28 -19.58 -15.46
C LYS A 771 -8.45 -18.59 -14.32
N TRP A 772 -9.27 -18.93 -13.32
CA TRP A 772 -9.47 -18.10 -12.12
C TRP A 772 -8.21 -18.04 -11.25
N PHE A 773 -7.48 -19.14 -11.08
CA PHE A 773 -6.15 -19.15 -10.46
C PHE A 773 -5.18 -18.18 -11.16
N CYS A 774 -5.14 -18.16 -12.50
CA CYS A 774 -4.34 -17.21 -13.27
C CYS A 774 -4.79 -15.75 -13.08
N GLU A 775 -6.09 -15.48 -13.04
CA GLU A 775 -6.65 -14.14 -12.77
C GLU A 775 -6.22 -13.64 -11.39
N LEU A 776 -6.46 -14.45 -10.34
CA LEU A 776 -6.05 -14.14 -8.96
C LEU A 776 -4.54 -13.93 -8.82
N CYS A 777 -3.70 -14.70 -9.51
CA CYS A 777 -2.24 -14.50 -9.48
C CYS A 777 -1.82 -13.14 -10.08
N VAL A 778 -2.48 -12.70 -11.14
CA VAL A 778 -2.19 -11.42 -11.79
C VAL A 778 -2.72 -10.24 -10.96
N GLU A 779 -3.96 -10.32 -10.46
CA GLU A 779 -4.55 -9.33 -9.56
C GLU A 779 -3.71 -9.16 -8.29
N ALA A 780 -3.32 -10.28 -7.66
CA ALA A 780 -2.43 -10.31 -6.51
C ALA A 780 -1.09 -9.61 -6.80
N PHE A 781 -0.48 -9.89 -7.96
CA PHE A 781 0.78 -9.26 -8.34
C PHE A 781 0.62 -7.75 -8.54
N LEU A 782 -0.41 -7.32 -9.27
CA LEU A 782 -0.70 -5.91 -9.49
C LEU A 782 -1.02 -5.17 -8.18
N ALA A 783 -1.62 -5.84 -7.18
CA ALA A 783 -1.89 -5.28 -5.86
C ALA A 783 -0.62 -5.10 -4.99
N VAL A 784 0.32 -6.05 -4.98
CA VAL A 784 1.56 -5.92 -4.18
C VAL A 784 2.63 -5.05 -4.84
N ARG A 785 2.61 -4.94 -6.17
CA ARG A 785 3.65 -4.25 -6.96
C ARG A 785 3.89 -2.77 -6.61
N PRO A 786 2.89 -1.94 -6.25
CA PRO A 786 3.10 -0.59 -5.71
C PRO A 786 3.94 -0.54 -4.43
N TYR A 787 3.96 -1.63 -3.65
CA TYR A 787 4.65 -1.72 -2.36
C TYR A 787 6.10 -2.23 -2.47
N GLN A 788 6.64 -2.41 -3.68
CA GLN A 788 8.00 -2.90 -3.94
C GLN A 788 9.04 -2.26 -3.01
N ASP A 789 9.09 -0.93 -2.96
CA ASP A 789 10.19 -0.21 -2.29
C ASP A 789 10.14 -0.36 -0.75
N ALA A 790 8.96 -0.61 -0.19
CA ALA A 790 8.79 -1.00 1.21
C ALA A 790 9.28 -2.43 1.45
N ILE A 791 8.89 -3.41 0.62
CA ILE A 791 9.37 -4.80 0.75
C ILE A 791 10.90 -4.88 0.57
N VAL A 792 11.44 -4.15 -0.41
CA VAL A 792 12.87 -3.99 -0.63
C VAL A 792 13.56 -3.40 0.59
N SER A 793 13.00 -2.35 1.21
CA SER A 793 13.58 -1.74 2.41
C SER A 793 13.53 -2.66 3.63
N LEU A 794 12.42 -3.38 3.83
CA LEU A 794 12.23 -4.36 4.91
C LEU A 794 13.30 -5.48 4.85
N VAL A 795 13.58 -5.99 3.64
CA VAL A 795 14.64 -6.97 3.40
C VAL A 795 16.02 -6.31 3.52
N SER A 796 16.19 -5.08 3.02
CA SER A 796 17.48 -4.36 3.07
C SER A 796 17.96 -4.09 4.50
N LEU A 797 17.03 -3.81 5.42
CA LEU A 797 17.29 -3.67 6.85
C LEU A 797 17.83 -4.95 7.51
N MET A 798 17.59 -6.13 6.92
CA MET A 798 18.06 -7.41 7.45
C MET A 798 19.37 -7.90 6.81
N LEU A 799 19.88 -7.28 5.74
CA LEU A 799 21.00 -7.84 4.97
C LEU A 799 22.31 -7.97 5.75
N ASP A 800 22.54 -7.10 6.73
CA ASP A 800 23.78 -7.09 7.52
C ASP A 800 23.79 -8.18 8.63
N THR A 801 22.71 -8.96 8.78
CA THR A 801 22.62 -10.12 9.69
C THR A 801 23.49 -11.32 9.27
N GLY A 802 23.89 -11.39 8.00
CA GLY A 802 24.63 -12.54 7.45
C GLY A 802 23.81 -13.81 7.23
N LEU A 803 22.47 -13.76 7.27
CA LEU A 803 21.61 -14.93 7.08
C LEU A 803 21.88 -15.68 5.75
N PRO A 804 21.84 -17.04 5.71
CA PRO A 804 22.24 -17.86 4.55
C PRO A 804 21.55 -17.59 3.20
N CYS A 805 20.39 -16.91 3.23
CA CYS A 805 19.63 -16.48 2.06
C CYS A 805 20.20 -15.24 1.35
N PHE A 806 21.14 -14.52 1.97
CA PHE A 806 21.73 -13.29 1.45
C PHE A 806 23.12 -13.53 0.85
N ARG A 807 23.28 -13.32 -0.47
CA ARG A 807 24.53 -13.60 -1.21
C ARG A 807 24.98 -12.43 -2.09
N GLY A 808 24.52 -11.23 -1.74
CA GLY A 808 24.95 -9.96 -2.31
C GLY A 808 24.10 -9.44 -3.47
N GLN A 809 23.39 -10.30 -4.22
CA GLN A 809 22.48 -9.85 -5.29
C GLN A 809 21.00 -9.82 -4.88
N THR A 810 20.67 -10.24 -3.65
CA THR A 810 19.31 -10.35 -3.07
C THR A 810 18.38 -9.21 -3.51
N ILE A 811 18.77 -7.96 -3.29
CA ILE A 811 17.94 -6.77 -3.56
C ILE A 811 17.80 -6.50 -5.06
N ASN A 812 18.84 -6.71 -5.84
CA ASN A 812 18.79 -6.53 -7.30
C ASN A 812 17.85 -7.56 -7.92
N LEU A 813 17.97 -8.82 -7.51
CA LEU A 813 17.09 -9.91 -7.95
C LEU A 813 15.65 -9.71 -7.46
N LEU A 814 15.44 -9.23 -6.22
CA LEU A 814 14.11 -8.91 -5.69
C LEU A 814 13.43 -7.78 -6.47
N LYS A 815 14.14 -6.66 -6.72
CA LYS A 815 13.65 -5.56 -7.57
C LYS A 815 13.32 -6.04 -9.00
N GLN A 816 14.13 -6.92 -9.57
CA GLN A 816 13.88 -7.49 -10.90
C GLN A 816 12.57 -8.30 -10.94
N ARG A 817 12.24 -9.08 -9.90
CA ARG A 817 11.01 -9.89 -9.88
C ARG A 817 9.71 -9.08 -9.78
N PHE A 818 9.74 -7.88 -9.20
CA PHE A 818 8.62 -6.93 -9.25
C PHE A 818 8.47 -6.22 -10.62
N VAL A 819 9.45 -6.35 -11.51
CA VAL A 819 9.51 -5.78 -12.87
C VAL A 819 9.04 -4.31 -12.96
N ALA A 820 9.41 -3.45 -12.01
CA ALA A 820 8.85 -2.10 -11.83
C ALA A 820 8.83 -1.17 -13.08
N THR A 821 9.74 -1.40 -14.03
CA THR A 821 9.83 -0.62 -15.28
C THR A 821 8.71 -0.93 -16.28
N LYS A 822 8.12 -2.14 -16.23
CA LYS A 822 7.02 -2.55 -17.11
C LYS A 822 5.74 -1.74 -16.84
N ASN A 823 4.86 -1.61 -17.82
CA ASN A 823 3.49 -1.15 -17.57
C ASN A 823 2.64 -2.29 -16.94
N ASN A 824 1.37 -2.03 -16.61
CA ASN A 824 0.55 -3.02 -15.90
C ASN A 824 0.11 -4.19 -16.80
N LYS A 825 -0.13 -3.96 -18.09
CA LYS A 825 -0.46 -4.98 -19.10
C LYS A 825 0.73 -5.93 -19.34
N GLU A 826 1.93 -5.37 -19.41
CA GLU A 826 3.21 -6.10 -19.49
C GLU A 826 3.54 -6.88 -18.20
N ALA A 827 3.16 -6.34 -17.03
CA ALA A 827 3.32 -7.01 -15.74
C ALA A 827 2.37 -8.22 -15.59
N ALA A 828 1.12 -8.09 -16.06
CA ALA A 828 0.18 -9.21 -16.15
C ALA A 828 0.71 -10.32 -17.08
N ALA A 829 1.08 -9.96 -18.31
CA ALA A 829 1.64 -10.91 -19.28
C ALA A 829 2.91 -11.61 -18.77
N HIS A 830 3.73 -10.94 -17.96
CA HIS A 830 4.91 -11.50 -17.31
C HIS A 830 4.56 -12.61 -16.31
N ILE A 831 3.57 -12.40 -15.43
CA ILE A 831 3.14 -13.44 -14.46
C ILE A 831 2.48 -14.63 -15.18
N LEU A 832 1.65 -14.39 -16.20
CA LEU A 832 1.09 -15.47 -17.02
C LEU A 832 2.19 -16.31 -17.70
N ALA A 833 3.30 -15.70 -18.12
CA ALA A 833 4.45 -16.43 -18.65
C ALA A 833 5.17 -17.26 -17.56
N VAL A 834 5.34 -16.73 -16.34
CA VAL A 834 5.90 -17.49 -15.20
C VAL A 834 5.03 -18.70 -14.84
N ILE A 835 3.70 -18.55 -14.85
CA ILE A 835 2.74 -19.65 -14.62
C ILE A 835 2.86 -20.71 -15.74
N ARG A 836 2.83 -20.30 -17.02
CA ARG A 836 3.00 -21.20 -18.18
C ARG A 836 4.31 -21.98 -18.13
N ASN A 837 5.41 -21.34 -17.75
CA ASN A 837 6.72 -21.98 -17.61
C ASN A 837 6.82 -22.92 -16.38
N SER A 838 5.91 -22.80 -15.41
CA SER A 838 5.86 -23.61 -14.20
C SER A 838 4.89 -24.80 -14.29
N TYR A 839 3.91 -24.73 -15.18
CA TYR A 839 2.87 -25.74 -15.38
C TYR A 839 3.44 -27.13 -15.70
N GLN A 840 3.14 -28.14 -14.88
CA GLN A 840 3.62 -29.53 -15.01
C GLN A 840 5.15 -29.65 -15.22
N ASN A 841 5.94 -28.67 -14.76
CA ASN A 841 7.36 -28.59 -15.10
C ASN A 841 8.13 -29.80 -14.53
N PHE A 842 8.80 -30.54 -15.43
CA PHE A 842 9.53 -31.78 -15.12
C PHE A 842 10.48 -31.64 -13.91
N ARG A 843 11.11 -30.47 -13.74
CA ARG A 843 12.03 -30.21 -12.63
C ARG A 843 11.39 -30.39 -11.25
N THR A 844 10.08 -30.15 -11.14
CA THR A 844 9.30 -30.39 -9.92
C THR A 844 9.33 -31.88 -9.54
N ARG A 845 9.01 -32.77 -10.49
CA ARG A 845 9.03 -34.22 -10.27
C ARG A 845 10.43 -34.71 -9.91
N THR A 846 11.46 -34.25 -10.60
CA THR A 846 12.86 -34.60 -10.27
C THR A 846 13.26 -34.13 -8.86
N TYR A 847 12.80 -32.95 -8.43
CA TYR A 847 13.11 -32.42 -7.11
C TYR A 847 12.43 -33.23 -6.00
N ASP A 848 11.13 -33.51 -6.14
CA ASP A 848 10.41 -34.31 -5.14
C ASP A 848 10.94 -35.77 -5.10
N MET A 849 11.42 -36.33 -6.22
CA MET A 849 12.18 -37.59 -6.24
C MET A 849 13.50 -37.52 -5.46
N ILE A 850 14.28 -36.43 -5.58
CA ILE A 850 15.52 -36.25 -4.79
C ILE A 850 15.19 -36.21 -3.29
N GLN A 851 14.10 -35.52 -2.92
CA GLN A 851 13.64 -35.43 -1.53
C GLN A 851 13.14 -36.78 -0.98
N TYR A 852 12.59 -37.67 -1.82
CA TYR A 852 12.32 -39.05 -1.45
C TYR A 852 13.59 -39.84 -1.16
N TYR A 853 14.60 -39.78 -2.03
CA TYR A 853 15.87 -40.49 -1.81
C TYR A 853 16.69 -39.95 -0.62
N GLN A 854 16.62 -38.65 -0.33
CA GLN A 854 17.38 -38.03 0.76
C GLN A 854 16.65 -38.07 2.12
N ASN A 855 15.35 -37.73 2.13
CA ASN A 855 14.58 -37.49 3.35
C ASN A 855 13.38 -38.44 3.53
N GLN A 856 13.19 -39.43 2.64
CA GLN A 856 12.08 -40.39 2.65
C GLN A 856 10.69 -39.71 2.61
N ILE A 857 10.58 -38.63 1.85
CA ILE A 857 9.34 -37.85 1.60
C ILE A 857 8.69 -38.34 0.30
N PRO A 858 7.57 -39.11 0.30
CA PRO A 858 6.84 -39.46 -0.91
C PRO A 858 6.42 -38.26 -1.78
N TYR A 859 6.50 -38.45 -3.09
CA TYR A 859 6.32 -37.43 -4.13
C TYR A 859 5.00 -37.54 -4.90
#